data_AF-A0AAJ6VIB4-F1
#
_entry.id   AF-A0AAJ6VIB4-F1
#
_cell.length_a   1.000
_cell.length_b   1.000
_cell.length_c   1.000
_cell.angle_alpha   90.00
_cell.angle_beta   90.00
_cell.angle_gamma   90.00
#
_symmetry.space_group_name_H-M   'P 1'
#
loop_
_entity.id
_entity.type
_entity.pdbx_description
1 polymer ?
#
loop_
_entity_poly.entity_id
_entity_poly.type
_entity_poly.pdbx_seq_one_letter_code
_entity_poly.pdbx_strand_id
1 'polypeptide(L)'
;MAEPKVDPTIPPGLLLVSAFLSMEPANTLLSLSRECGGGLVTEGVQRFIWDHCISNEAGEKGYGPYLRNFVKRLISEVESRNGTVLDELYEQCGYYMSSLKDDGLVKGSARVHKCISFLFPDGCEPPSCPKSSNLVVPLHCSLNMLEGDTGCSVWPSSLYLSEFVLSFPDIFSNKSCFEVGSGVGLVGICLSHVKASQVILSDGDLSTLSNMKLNLKLNQLSAETDVLERFGEDPNTVKAEMYNKSKVKCFHLPWESATESELEEYLPDIILGADVIYDPSCLPHLLRVLVILLKQKKAYTQTWEESCEGRLQDAEHIDVNGASEGKSLFAHDIQCVTIQNGNRTDPCQVEELPGGSSVARLMKCPVAYIASVIRNIDTFNCFLKLAEEANLVIADITEALVPLNLLPYMQSYNRSSIRLFTVKCKLSPNNPIKTHSRKLTRITRNMVGQEQGEGEVEVIHSWSAPRSLSTSLMYSFAQRDDMEVLDEPLYPTFLKVSDVERPYREELLSKMESDGDKVVKEIIFAPGEKKYRFCKHMSKQRLPGLPSDLMKKGKHFILIRNPLDILPSFGKVVPPSFLDLGLAELVSIYNDLCQLGKRPPVIDATDLAQNPEATLHSLCEDLGIPFQDSMLRWEAGPKPIDGMWAPWWYKSVHKSTGFSSTRKYPEPFPLSHYDLLEQSLPLYNWLRRHVRQASTLFKTPLPPPDLPVPANEKLLAWVGDEILPRESAKVSVFDSVVQGGDSVWEGLRVYRGKIFKLEEHLDRLFDSAKALAFKNVPTREEVKEAIFRTLIRNQMFDNSHIRLSLTRGKKVTSGMSPAFNLYGCTLIVLPEWKPPVYDNTHGVTLVTATTRRNSPNNLDSKIHHNNLLNNILAKIEGNNANADDAIMLDKDGFVSETNATNIFLVKKGRVLTPHADYCLPGITRATVMDLVVKERLVLEERRISLSEFHTADEVWTTGTMGELTPAVKIDGREVGDGQVGPVTRRLQNAYKKLTEESGVPIPSYQEN
;
A
#
# COMPACT_ATOMS: atom_id res chain seq x y z
N MET A 1 22.53 -48.09 12.64
CA MET A 1 22.78 -47.21 13.80
C MET A 1 21.55 -46.32 13.92
N ALA A 2 20.92 -46.23 15.10
CA ALA A 2 19.75 -45.37 15.27
C ALA A 2 20.17 -43.90 15.11
N GLU A 3 19.41 -43.10 14.34
CA GLU A 3 19.64 -41.66 14.25
C GLU A 3 19.54 -41.02 15.65
N PRO A 4 20.42 -40.06 16.00
CA PRO A 4 20.32 -39.35 17.27
C PRO A 4 18.99 -38.59 17.33
N LYS A 5 18.24 -38.77 18.43
CA LYS A 5 16.98 -38.04 18.65
C LYS A 5 17.27 -36.55 18.81
N VAL A 6 16.56 -35.73 18.04
CA VAL A 6 16.59 -34.27 18.18
C VAL A 6 15.82 -33.90 19.46
N ASP A 7 16.48 -33.17 20.37
CA ASP A 7 15.91 -32.74 21.65
C ASP A 7 15.37 -31.29 21.52
N PRO A 8 14.10 -31.03 21.90
CA PRO A 8 13.50 -29.69 21.77
C PRO A 8 14.04 -28.66 22.76
N THR A 9 14.80 -29.07 23.78
CA THR A 9 15.28 -28.21 24.87
C THR A 9 16.71 -27.71 24.68
N ILE A 10 17.45 -28.25 23.72
CA ILE A 10 18.84 -27.87 23.41
C ILE A 10 18.99 -27.48 21.92
N PRO A 11 19.92 -26.56 21.57
CA PRO A 11 20.24 -26.29 20.16
C PRO A 11 20.80 -27.54 19.47
N PRO A 12 20.39 -27.85 18.22
CA PRO A 12 19.61 -27.04 17.27
C PRO A 12 18.07 -27.17 17.38
N GLY A 13 17.55 -28.18 18.10
CA GLY A 13 16.10 -28.45 18.18
C GLY A 13 15.29 -27.29 18.78
N LEU A 14 15.81 -26.66 19.84
CA LEU A 14 15.21 -25.48 20.46
C LEU A 14 15.08 -24.28 19.50
N LEU A 15 16.05 -24.10 18.60
CA LEU A 15 16.03 -23.02 17.60
C LEU A 15 14.94 -23.25 16.57
N LEU A 16 14.79 -24.48 16.10
CA LEU A 16 13.76 -24.86 15.12
C LEU A 16 12.35 -24.65 15.67
N VAL A 17 12.08 -25.10 16.90
CA VAL A 17 10.78 -24.90 17.56
C VAL A 17 10.49 -23.42 17.77
N SER A 18 11.48 -22.65 18.23
CA SER A 18 11.32 -21.21 18.45
C SER A 18 11.08 -20.42 17.15
N ALA A 19 11.76 -20.79 16.06
CA ALA A 19 11.51 -20.22 14.73
C ALA A 19 10.11 -20.54 14.23
N PHE A 20 9.62 -21.75 14.49
CA PHE A 20 8.27 -22.13 14.09
C PHE A 20 7.20 -21.33 14.84
N LEU A 21 7.33 -21.22 16.18
CA LEU A 21 6.36 -20.51 17.04
C LEU A 21 6.35 -18.99 16.83
N SER A 22 7.46 -18.40 16.37
CA SER A 22 7.55 -16.99 15.97
C SER A 22 7.05 -16.72 14.55
N MET A 23 6.68 -17.78 13.83
CA MET A 23 6.23 -17.78 12.44
C MET A 23 7.29 -17.30 11.44
N GLU A 24 8.54 -17.74 11.57
CA GLU A 24 9.61 -17.42 10.62
C GLU A 24 9.34 -17.96 9.20
N PRO A 25 9.90 -17.34 8.14
CA PRO A 25 9.74 -17.83 6.78
C PRO A 25 10.13 -19.31 6.62
N ALA A 26 9.41 -20.03 5.76
CA ALA A 26 9.66 -21.45 5.53
C ALA A 26 11.12 -21.78 5.16
N ASN A 27 11.82 -20.87 4.47
CA ASN A 27 13.24 -21.05 4.14
C ASN A 27 14.13 -21.09 5.40
N THR A 28 13.84 -20.23 6.39
CA THR A 28 14.52 -20.23 7.70
C THR A 28 14.29 -21.56 8.41
N LEU A 29 13.04 -22.01 8.45
CA LEU A 29 12.68 -23.29 9.06
C LEU A 29 13.38 -24.47 8.36
N LEU A 30 13.44 -24.48 7.03
CA LEU A 30 14.17 -25.51 6.27
C LEU A 30 15.68 -25.45 6.50
N SER A 31 16.25 -24.26 6.71
CA SER A 31 17.66 -24.13 7.11
C SER A 31 17.91 -24.79 8.47
N LEU A 32 17.14 -24.42 9.48
CA LEU A 32 17.24 -24.98 10.83
C LEU A 32 16.92 -26.49 10.85
N SER A 33 15.97 -26.94 10.03
CA SER A 33 15.67 -28.36 9.85
C SER A 33 16.88 -29.13 9.32
N ARG A 34 17.61 -28.57 8.34
CA ARG A 34 18.87 -29.17 7.85
C ARG A 34 19.94 -29.17 8.93
N GLU A 35 20.07 -28.10 9.71
CA GLU A 35 21.03 -28.05 10.82
C GLU A 35 20.74 -29.12 11.87
N CYS A 36 19.47 -29.36 12.21
CA CYS A 36 19.06 -30.46 13.08
C CYS A 36 19.45 -31.86 12.56
N GLY A 37 19.46 -32.06 11.24
CA GLY A 37 19.80 -33.33 10.60
C GLY A 37 21.20 -33.40 10.00
N GLY A 38 22.14 -32.52 10.40
CA GLY A 38 23.52 -32.56 9.93
C GLY A 38 23.71 -32.20 8.44
N GLY A 39 22.83 -31.37 7.89
CA GLY A 39 22.84 -30.87 6.51
C GLY A 39 21.69 -31.38 5.64
N LEU A 40 20.89 -32.33 6.14
CA LEU A 40 19.74 -32.92 5.45
C LEU A 40 18.51 -32.91 6.38
N VAL A 41 17.32 -32.97 5.78
CA VAL A 41 16.07 -33.19 6.53
C VAL A 41 15.83 -34.70 6.60
N THR A 42 16.37 -35.35 7.63
CA THR A 42 16.23 -36.81 7.82
C THR A 42 14.83 -37.19 8.30
N GLU A 43 14.51 -38.47 8.29
CA GLU A 43 13.26 -39.00 8.83
C GLU A 43 13.10 -38.65 10.32
N GLY A 44 14.19 -38.67 11.11
CA GLY A 44 14.20 -38.22 12.50
C GLY A 44 13.83 -36.73 12.66
N VAL A 45 14.31 -35.87 11.76
CA VAL A 45 13.95 -34.43 11.75
C VAL A 45 12.49 -34.22 11.34
N GLN A 46 12.01 -34.96 10.34
CA GLN A 46 10.60 -34.92 9.93
C GLN A 46 9.67 -35.30 11.10
N ARG A 47 9.99 -36.36 11.85
CA ARG A 47 9.24 -36.75 13.06
C ARG A 47 9.29 -35.69 14.15
N PHE A 48 10.46 -35.10 14.37
CA PHE A 48 10.62 -34.02 15.35
C PHE A 48 9.71 -32.81 15.02
N ILE A 49 9.68 -32.38 13.75
CA ILE A 49 8.81 -31.29 13.28
C ILE A 49 7.34 -31.67 13.46
N TRP A 50 6.97 -32.91 13.11
CA TRP A 50 5.63 -33.41 13.34
C TRP A 50 5.23 -33.27 14.82
N ASP A 51 5.99 -33.87 15.72
CA ASP A 51 5.68 -33.97 17.14
C ASP A 51 5.67 -32.61 17.87
N HIS A 52 6.58 -31.70 17.52
CA HIS A 52 6.80 -30.47 18.30
C HIS A 52 6.27 -29.20 17.62
N CYS A 53 6.07 -29.22 16.31
CA CYS A 53 5.59 -28.05 15.57
C CYS A 53 4.16 -28.25 15.04
N ILE A 54 3.84 -29.44 14.50
CA ILE A 54 2.59 -29.64 13.74
C ILE A 54 1.48 -30.28 14.58
N SER A 55 1.76 -31.35 15.33
CA SER A 55 0.76 -32.18 16.02
C SER A 55 0.46 -31.75 17.47
N ASN A 56 1.31 -30.90 18.06
CA ASN A 56 1.13 -30.36 19.41
C ASN A 56 0.08 -29.23 19.44
N GLU A 57 -0.45 -28.84 20.61
CA GLU A 57 -1.38 -27.70 20.78
C GLU A 57 -0.84 -26.38 20.17
N ALA A 58 0.48 -26.29 19.98
CA ALA A 58 1.16 -25.21 19.25
C ALA A 58 0.79 -25.14 17.75
N GLY A 59 0.55 -26.29 17.11
CA GLY A 59 0.13 -26.40 15.71
C GLY A 59 -1.34 -26.06 15.50
N GLU A 60 -2.22 -26.38 16.47
CA GLU A 60 -3.65 -26.02 16.43
C GLU A 60 -3.91 -24.50 16.54
N LYS A 61 -3.00 -23.76 17.19
CA LYS A 61 -3.04 -22.29 17.29
C LYS A 61 -2.34 -21.57 16.12
N GLY A 62 -1.73 -22.31 15.20
CA GLY A 62 -1.00 -21.77 14.05
C GLY A 62 -1.93 -21.31 12.92
N TYR A 63 -1.49 -20.29 12.16
CA TYR A 63 -2.22 -19.81 10.99
C TYR A 63 -2.23 -20.87 9.88
N GLY A 64 -3.40 -21.43 9.54
CA GLY A 64 -3.55 -22.52 8.57
C GLY A 64 -2.80 -22.35 7.24
N PRO A 65 -2.85 -21.16 6.59
CA PRO A 65 -2.07 -20.92 5.37
C PRO A 65 -0.54 -20.95 5.57
N TYR A 66 -0.04 -20.54 6.74
CA TYR A 66 1.38 -20.61 7.09
C TYR A 66 1.84 -22.07 7.21
N LEU A 67 1.08 -22.90 7.94
CA LEU A 67 1.36 -24.33 8.10
C LEU A 67 1.34 -25.05 6.75
N ARG A 68 0.33 -24.76 5.91
CA ARG A 68 0.24 -25.31 4.55
C ARG A 68 1.47 -25.00 3.71
N ASN A 69 1.94 -23.75 3.72
CA ASN A 69 3.11 -23.35 2.94
C ASN A 69 4.39 -24.03 3.45
N PHE A 70 4.57 -24.11 4.78
CA PHE A 70 5.72 -24.77 5.37
C PHE A 70 5.75 -26.28 5.06
N VAL A 71 4.65 -27.00 5.30
CA VAL A 71 4.55 -28.44 5.04
C VAL A 71 4.80 -28.77 3.57
N LYS A 72 4.22 -27.99 2.64
CA LYS A 72 4.47 -28.18 1.19
C LYS A 72 5.94 -28.04 0.81
N ARG A 73 6.62 -27.04 1.37
CA ARG A 73 8.05 -26.82 1.10
C ARG A 73 8.92 -27.87 1.76
N LEU A 74 8.54 -28.35 2.93
CA LEU A 74 9.21 -29.46 3.63
C LEU A 74 9.15 -30.75 2.79
N ILE A 75 7.96 -31.10 2.28
CA ILE A 75 7.77 -32.25 1.37
C ILE A 75 8.65 -32.08 0.13
N SER A 76 8.56 -30.92 -0.54
CA SER A 76 9.34 -30.65 -1.75
C SER A 76 10.86 -30.69 -1.53
N GLU A 77 11.37 -30.22 -0.37
CA GLU A 77 12.80 -30.29 -0.03
C GLU A 77 13.26 -31.75 0.08
N VAL A 78 12.48 -32.59 0.78
CA VAL A 78 12.79 -34.02 0.94
C VAL A 78 12.73 -34.75 -0.40
N GLU A 79 11.68 -34.52 -1.20
CA GLU A 79 11.51 -35.14 -2.53
C GLU A 79 12.61 -34.73 -3.52
N SER A 80 13.01 -33.45 -3.52
CA SER A 80 14.04 -32.93 -4.44
C SER A 80 15.42 -33.57 -4.23
N ARG A 81 15.63 -34.20 -3.07
CA ARG A 81 16.84 -34.93 -2.71
C ARG A 81 16.65 -36.45 -2.72
N ASN A 82 15.57 -36.95 -3.32
CA ASN A 82 15.19 -38.36 -3.38
C ASN A 82 15.01 -39.01 -1.99
N GLY A 83 14.62 -38.23 -0.97
CA GLY A 83 14.31 -38.73 0.37
C GLY A 83 12.87 -39.27 0.47
N THR A 84 12.64 -40.17 1.44
CA THR A 84 11.28 -40.64 1.78
C THR A 84 10.61 -39.65 2.72
N VAL A 85 9.43 -39.18 2.33
CA VAL A 85 8.58 -38.27 3.12
C VAL A 85 7.69 -39.09 4.05
N LEU A 86 7.51 -38.66 5.29
CA LEU A 86 6.57 -39.27 6.24
C LEU A 86 5.11 -39.20 5.74
N ASP A 87 4.38 -40.31 5.86
CA ASP A 87 2.98 -40.40 5.44
C ASP A 87 2.11 -39.36 6.17
N GLU A 88 2.38 -39.09 7.44
CA GLU A 88 1.69 -38.11 8.27
C GLU A 88 1.79 -36.68 7.69
N LEU A 89 2.92 -36.32 7.07
CA LEU A 89 3.10 -35.02 6.41
C LEU A 89 2.26 -34.91 5.14
N TYR A 90 2.09 -36.01 4.39
CA TYR A 90 1.19 -36.05 3.23
C TYR A 90 -0.27 -35.98 3.66
N GLU A 91 -0.66 -36.73 4.69
CA GLU A 91 -2.01 -36.70 5.26
C GLU A 91 -2.37 -35.28 5.71
N GLN A 92 -1.46 -34.59 6.41
CA GLN A 92 -1.68 -33.22 6.85
C GLN A 92 -1.70 -32.20 5.70
N CYS A 93 -0.84 -32.37 4.68
CA CYS A 93 -0.90 -31.57 3.46
C CYS A 93 -2.25 -31.78 2.74
N GLY A 94 -2.73 -33.03 2.68
CA GLY A 94 -4.03 -33.40 2.14
C GLY A 94 -5.19 -32.81 2.94
N TYR A 95 -5.10 -32.81 4.28
CA TYR A 95 -6.04 -32.16 5.19
C TYR A 95 -6.13 -30.66 4.91
N TYR A 96 -5.00 -29.93 4.88
CA TYR A 96 -5.01 -28.49 4.55
C TYR A 96 -5.50 -28.21 3.13
N MET A 97 -5.25 -29.10 2.17
CA MET A 97 -5.78 -28.97 0.81
C MET A 97 -7.29 -29.24 0.71
N SER A 98 -7.87 -29.88 1.72
CA SER A 98 -9.29 -30.26 1.79
C SER A 98 -10.11 -29.35 2.71
N SER A 99 -9.59 -28.91 3.87
CA SER A 99 -10.32 -28.08 4.84
C SER A 99 -10.32 -26.58 4.51
N LEU A 100 -9.29 -26.07 3.81
CA LEU A 100 -9.26 -24.67 3.31
C LEU A 100 -10.19 -24.44 2.10
N LYS A 101 -11.02 -25.43 1.73
CA LYS A 101 -12.10 -25.25 0.76
C LYS A 101 -13.38 -24.69 1.40
N ASP A 102 -13.48 -24.61 2.73
CA ASP A 102 -14.70 -24.19 3.45
C ASP A 102 -14.53 -22.95 4.35
N ASP A 103 -13.34 -22.34 4.46
CA ASP A 103 -13.13 -21.10 5.22
C ASP A 103 -13.51 -19.85 4.41
N GLY A 104 -14.73 -19.87 3.88
CA GLY A 104 -15.38 -18.73 3.25
C GLY A 104 -16.05 -17.83 4.28
N LEU A 105 -15.40 -17.41 5.38
CA LEU A 105 -15.93 -16.41 6.33
C LEU A 105 -14.96 -16.00 7.45
N VAL A 106 -13.82 -15.39 7.13
CA VAL A 106 -13.13 -14.49 8.10
C VAL A 106 -12.68 -13.20 7.38
N LYS A 107 -13.65 -12.35 7.05
CA LYS A 107 -13.44 -10.92 6.72
C LYS A 107 -13.34 -10.09 8.01
N GLY A 108 -12.37 -10.41 8.86
CA GLY A 108 -11.96 -9.61 10.01
C GLY A 108 -10.44 -9.62 10.09
N SER A 109 -9.81 -8.54 10.61
CA SER A 109 -8.34 -8.41 10.74
C SER A 109 -7.71 -9.75 11.13
N ALA A 110 -6.98 -10.40 10.22
CA ALA A 110 -6.42 -11.74 10.47
C ALA A 110 -5.28 -11.63 11.48
N ARG A 111 -5.63 -11.68 12.77
CA ARG A 111 -4.69 -11.67 13.87
C ARG A 111 -4.25 -13.10 14.17
N VAL A 112 -2.97 -13.28 14.46
CA VAL A 112 -2.30 -14.56 14.69
C VAL A 112 -1.62 -14.58 16.04
N HIS A 113 -1.42 -15.78 16.57
CA HIS A 113 -0.67 -15.99 17.79
C HIS A 113 0.80 -16.29 17.46
N LYS A 114 1.73 -15.46 17.96
CA LYS A 114 3.18 -15.67 17.86
C LYS A 114 3.76 -15.87 19.26
N CYS A 115 4.78 -16.71 19.39
CA CYS A 115 5.59 -16.76 20.61
C CYS A 115 7.02 -16.31 20.29
N ILE A 116 7.49 -15.28 21.00
CA ILE A 116 8.88 -14.80 20.90
C ILE A 116 9.67 -15.40 22.07
N SER A 117 10.63 -16.26 21.78
CA SER A 117 11.44 -16.97 22.77
C SER A 117 12.82 -16.31 22.89
N PHE A 118 13.08 -15.52 23.92
CA PHE A 118 14.43 -15.02 24.20
C PHE A 118 15.27 -16.14 24.83
N LEU A 119 16.37 -16.52 24.18
CA LEU A 119 17.26 -17.61 24.58
C LEU A 119 18.54 -17.06 25.22
N PHE A 120 18.79 -17.39 26.48
CA PHE A 120 19.93 -16.87 27.22
C PHE A 120 21.14 -17.80 27.08
N PRO A 121 22.36 -17.28 26.84
CA PRO A 121 23.58 -18.08 26.83
C PRO A 121 23.89 -18.70 28.21
N ASP A 122 24.45 -19.91 28.22
CA ASP A 122 24.86 -20.59 29.46
C ASP A 122 25.83 -19.72 30.29
N GLY A 123 25.50 -19.49 31.57
CA GLY A 123 26.31 -18.70 32.50
C GLY A 123 26.04 -17.19 32.53
N CYS A 124 25.14 -16.68 31.68
CA CYS A 124 24.68 -15.28 31.69
C CYS A 124 23.31 -15.13 32.38
N GLU A 125 23.20 -15.52 33.66
CA GLU A 125 21.99 -15.29 34.46
C GLU A 125 22.14 -14.00 35.30
N PRO A 126 21.49 -12.88 34.94
CA PRO A 126 21.33 -11.78 35.87
C PRO A 126 20.54 -12.24 37.10
N PRO A 127 20.81 -11.71 38.31
CA PRO A 127 20.12 -12.12 39.55
C PRO A 127 18.59 -11.89 39.55
N SER A 128 18.04 -11.25 38.51
CA SER A 128 16.61 -11.00 38.31
C SER A 128 15.93 -11.92 37.28
N CYS A 129 16.65 -12.74 36.53
CA CYS A 129 16.09 -13.65 35.52
C CYS A 129 15.61 -15.00 36.13
N PRO A 130 14.56 -15.62 35.56
CA PRO A 130 14.09 -16.95 35.97
C PRO A 130 15.17 -17.99 35.71
N LYS A 131 15.19 -19.05 36.53
CA LYS A 131 16.10 -20.22 36.42
C LYS A 131 15.92 -21.05 35.13
N SER A 132 15.20 -20.54 34.13
CA SER A 132 14.98 -21.17 32.83
C SER A 132 15.89 -20.54 31.79
N SER A 133 16.53 -21.37 30.97
CA SER A 133 17.42 -20.97 29.87
C SER A 133 16.72 -20.17 28.75
N ASN A 134 15.41 -19.92 28.85
CA ASN A 134 14.64 -19.11 27.93
C ASN A 134 13.47 -18.35 28.59
N LEU A 135 13.04 -17.25 27.96
CA LEU A 135 11.84 -16.48 28.26
C LEU A 135 10.92 -16.48 27.03
N VAL A 136 9.72 -17.04 27.14
CA VAL A 136 8.75 -17.12 26.03
C VAL A 136 7.63 -16.10 26.23
N VAL A 137 7.45 -15.22 25.23
CA VAL A 137 6.44 -14.15 25.24
C VAL A 137 5.38 -14.44 24.18
N PRO A 138 4.20 -14.98 24.54
CA PRO A 138 3.06 -15.09 23.64
C PRO A 138 2.47 -13.71 23.29
N LEU A 139 2.18 -13.48 22.01
CA LEU A 139 1.63 -12.24 21.48
C LEU A 139 0.58 -12.52 20.43
N HIS A 140 -0.50 -11.74 20.47
CA HIS A 140 -1.48 -11.63 19.40
C HIS A 140 -1.10 -10.48 18.46
N CYS A 141 -0.92 -10.78 17.18
CA CYS A 141 -0.33 -9.88 16.18
C CYS A 141 -1.13 -9.83 14.87
N SER A 142 -1.18 -8.70 14.18
CA SER A 142 -1.71 -8.62 12.79
C SER A 142 -0.67 -9.10 11.78
N LEU A 143 -1.14 -9.84 10.75
CA LEU A 143 -0.32 -10.23 9.58
C LEU A 143 -0.26 -9.17 8.47
N ASN A 144 -1.18 -8.19 8.47
CA ASN A 144 -1.27 -7.18 7.42
C ASN A 144 -0.93 -5.79 7.99
N MET A 145 0.19 -5.22 7.54
CA MET A 145 0.65 -3.90 7.94
C MET A 145 -0.02 -2.75 7.17
N LEU A 146 -0.77 -3.01 6.09
CA LEU A 146 -1.28 -1.97 5.17
C LEU A 146 -2.76 -1.61 5.38
N GLU A 147 -3.47 -2.27 6.30
CA GLU A 147 -4.92 -2.11 6.53
C GLU A 147 -5.27 -1.30 7.79
N GLY A 148 -4.43 -0.34 8.20
CA GLY A 148 -4.72 0.53 9.35
C GLY A 148 -4.47 -0.08 10.74
N ASP A 149 -3.90 -1.30 10.80
CA ASP A 149 -3.58 -2.05 12.02
C ASP A 149 -2.04 -2.12 12.28
N THR A 150 -1.26 -1.13 11.82
CA THR A 150 0.22 -1.12 11.91
C THR A 150 0.76 -1.28 13.34
N GLY A 151 0.09 -0.71 14.33
CA GLY A 151 0.45 -0.83 15.76
C GLY A 151 0.22 -2.23 16.34
N CYS A 152 -0.58 -3.08 15.67
CA CYS A 152 -0.85 -4.45 16.09
C CYS A 152 0.18 -5.47 15.54
N SER A 153 1.27 -5.04 14.90
CA SER A 153 2.34 -5.92 14.41
C SER A 153 3.63 -5.78 15.24
N VAL A 154 4.48 -6.82 15.24
CA VAL A 154 5.80 -6.78 15.90
C VAL A 154 6.80 -6.08 14.98
N TRP A 155 7.49 -5.07 15.51
CA TRP A 155 8.50 -4.30 14.77
C TRP A 155 9.92 -4.75 15.13
N PRO A 156 10.89 -4.77 14.19
CA PRO A 156 12.28 -5.11 14.48
C PRO A 156 12.88 -4.30 15.65
N SER A 157 12.58 -3.00 15.73
CA SER A 157 13.07 -2.14 16.81
C SER A 157 12.49 -2.50 18.18
N SER A 158 11.28 -3.07 18.23
CA SER A 158 10.68 -3.56 19.48
C SER A 158 11.35 -4.85 19.96
N LEU A 159 11.78 -5.73 19.04
CA LEU A 159 12.59 -6.91 19.35
C LEU A 159 13.96 -6.49 19.91
N TYR A 160 14.62 -5.54 19.24
CA TYR A 160 15.93 -5.02 19.68
C TYR A 160 15.86 -4.35 21.05
N LEU A 161 14.85 -3.52 21.29
CA LEU A 161 14.68 -2.85 22.58
C LEU A 161 14.36 -3.85 23.70
N SER A 162 13.68 -4.96 23.38
CA SER A 162 13.45 -6.07 24.30
C SER A 162 14.73 -6.84 24.63
N GLU A 163 15.57 -7.13 23.62
CA GLU A 163 16.91 -7.70 23.84
C GLU A 163 17.76 -6.76 24.71
N PHE A 164 17.69 -5.45 24.48
CA PHE A 164 18.38 -4.43 25.28
C PHE A 164 17.92 -4.43 26.75
N VAL A 165 16.60 -4.44 27.00
CA VAL A 165 16.04 -4.51 28.36
C VAL A 165 16.52 -5.77 29.10
N LEU A 166 16.47 -6.93 28.43
CA LEU A 166 16.85 -8.21 29.04
C LEU A 166 18.38 -8.36 29.21
N SER A 167 19.18 -7.73 28.34
CA SER A 167 20.64 -7.77 28.43
C SER A 167 21.20 -6.85 29.52
N PHE A 168 20.47 -5.78 29.89
CA PHE A 168 20.92 -4.77 30.83
C PHE A 168 19.88 -4.49 31.93
N PRO A 169 19.47 -5.49 32.74
CA PRO A 169 18.38 -5.35 33.71
C PRO A 169 18.65 -4.29 34.77
N ASP A 170 19.91 -4.04 35.14
CA ASP A 170 20.29 -3.03 36.14
C ASP A 170 19.95 -1.59 35.73
N ILE A 171 19.78 -1.32 34.44
CA ILE A 171 19.35 -0.01 33.95
C ILE A 171 17.88 0.24 34.33
N PHE A 172 17.05 -0.80 34.31
CA PHE A 172 15.58 -0.69 34.40
C PHE A 172 15.00 -1.14 35.74
N SER A 173 15.74 -1.99 36.49
CA SER A 173 15.31 -2.51 37.78
C SER A 173 15.03 -1.38 38.76
N ASN A 174 13.86 -1.43 39.41
CA ASN A 174 13.36 -0.40 40.34
C ASN A 174 13.17 1.01 39.73
N LYS A 175 13.13 1.14 38.39
CA LYS A 175 12.87 2.41 37.69
C LYS A 175 11.45 2.53 37.17
N SER A 176 10.90 3.74 37.18
CA SER A 176 9.64 4.06 36.50
C SER A 176 9.89 4.24 35.01
N CYS A 177 9.28 3.40 34.18
CA CYS A 177 9.49 3.34 32.73
C CYS A 177 8.22 3.75 31.99
N PHE A 178 8.36 4.61 30.98
CA PHE A 178 7.27 5.06 30.11
C PHE A 178 7.60 4.75 28.65
N GLU A 179 6.80 3.93 27.99
CA GLU A 179 6.96 3.63 26.57
C GLU A 179 5.98 4.46 25.72
N VAL A 180 6.52 5.21 24.75
CA VAL A 180 5.76 5.94 23.73
C VAL A 180 5.60 5.08 22.48
N GLY A 181 4.37 4.92 21.98
CA GLY A 181 4.10 4.10 20.79
C GLY A 181 4.36 2.61 21.04
N SER A 182 3.75 2.05 22.07
CA SER A 182 4.04 0.70 22.58
C SER A 182 3.61 -0.45 21.65
N GLY A 183 2.78 -0.21 20.64
CA GLY A 183 2.35 -1.22 19.68
C GLY A 183 1.73 -2.46 20.35
N VAL A 184 2.31 -3.64 20.11
CA VAL A 184 1.84 -4.91 20.70
C VAL A 184 2.19 -5.09 22.19
N GLY A 185 3.00 -4.22 22.79
CA GLY A 185 3.34 -4.21 24.22
C GLY A 185 4.52 -5.11 24.63
N LEU A 186 5.31 -5.62 23.67
CA LEU A 186 6.41 -6.56 23.93
C LEU A 186 7.48 -6.00 24.90
N VAL A 187 7.93 -4.75 24.68
CA VAL A 187 8.97 -4.11 25.51
C VAL A 187 8.48 -3.95 26.96
N GLY A 188 7.22 -3.54 27.13
CA GLY A 188 6.56 -3.46 28.43
C GLY A 188 6.55 -4.77 29.23
N ILE A 189 6.31 -5.90 28.55
CA ILE A 189 6.36 -7.23 29.15
C ILE A 189 7.79 -7.54 29.65
N CYS A 190 8.80 -7.24 28.84
CA CYS A 190 10.21 -7.40 29.23
C CYS A 190 10.61 -6.47 30.40
N LEU A 191 10.11 -5.22 30.44
CA LEU A 191 10.36 -4.29 31.55
C LEU A 191 9.77 -4.80 32.87
N SER A 192 8.56 -5.39 32.82
CA SER A 192 7.97 -6.04 33.99
C SER A 192 8.80 -7.24 34.46
N HIS A 193 9.39 -7.98 33.52
CA HIS A 193 10.24 -9.14 33.81
C HIS A 193 11.53 -8.76 34.56
N VAL A 194 12.16 -7.65 34.18
CA VAL A 194 13.37 -7.11 34.87
C VAL A 194 13.06 -6.30 36.13
N LYS A 195 11.81 -6.36 36.63
CA LYS A 195 11.34 -5.74 37.89
C LYS A 195 11.46 -4.20 37.89
N ALA A 196 11.07 -3.55 36.79
CA ALA A 196 10.80 -2.12 36.80
C ALA A 196 9.72 -1.76 37.87
N SER A 197 9.88 -0.64 38.57
CA SER A 197 8.98 -0.26 39.67
C SER A 197 7.59 0.17 39.19
N GLN A 198 7.53 0.75 37.99
CA GLN A 198 6.30 1.10 37.29
C GLN A 198 6.54 1.03 35.78
N VAL A 199 5.56 0.53 35.03
CA VAL A 199 5.61 0.46 33.56
C VAL A 199 4.36 1.13 33.00
N ILE A 200 4.52 2.17 32.19
CA ILE A 200 3.44 2.86 31.51
C ILE A 200 3.60 2.63 30.01
N LEU A 201 2.56 2.09 29.38
CA LEU A 201 2.50 1.83 27.94
C LEU A 201 1.48 2.75 27.31
N SER A 202 1.82 3.39 26.20
CA SER A 202 0.97 4.37 25.55
C SER A 202 0.93 4.21 24.04
N ASP A 203 -0.26 4.40 23.46
CA ASP A 203 -0.45 4.42 22.00
C ASP A 203 -1.60 5.36 21.62
N GLY A 204 -1.53 5.96 20.44
CA GLY A 204 -2.53 6.88 19.91
C GLY A 204 -3.73 6.18 19.26
N ASP A 205 -3.60 4.89 18.94
CA ASP A 205 -4.65 4.10 18.30
C ASP A 205 -5.39 3.17 19.29
N LEU A 206 -6.72 3.18 19.23
CA LEU A 206 -7.58 2.42 20.15
C LEU A 206 -7.59 0.91 19.83
N SER A 207 -7.42 0.52 18.57
CA SER A 207 -7.28 -0.89 18.15
C SER A 207 -6.01 -1.50 18.75
N THR A 208 -4.91 -0.77 18.63
CA THR A 208 -3.59 -1.11 19.16
C THR A 208 -3.62 -1.20 20.69
N LEU A 209 -4.21 -0.21 21.36
CA LEU A 209 -4.37 -0.23 22.82
C LEU A 209 -5.16 -1.45 23.31
N SER A 210 -6.23 -1.82 22.59
CA SER A 210 -7.05 -2.99 22.93
C SER A 210 -6.26 -4.29 22.76
N ASN A 211 -5.47 -4.42 21.69
CA ASN A 211 -4.60 -5.56 21.44
C ASN A 211 -3.47 -5.68 22.47
N MET A 212 -2.88 -4.55 22.84
CA MET A 212 -1.84 -4.48 23.86
C MET A 212 -2.34 -4.98 25.22
N LYS A 213 -3.55 -4.58 25.63
CA LYS A 213 -4.20 -5.08 26.86
C LYS A 213 -4.42 -6.60 26.81
N LEU A 214 -4.85 -7.13 25.65
CA LEU A 214 -4.97 -8.57 25.44
C LEU A 214 -3.62 -9.28 25.61
N ASN A 215 -2.54 -8.73 25.03
CA ASN A 215 -1.20 -9.29 25.13
C ASN A 215 -0.64 -9.26 26.56
N LEU A 216 -0.89 -8.21 27.33
CA LEU A 216 -0.53 -8.17 28.75
C LEU A 216 -1.24 -9.28 29.53
N LYS A 217 -2.54 -9.49 29.28
CA LYS A 217 -3.32 -10.56 29.91
C LYS A 217 -2.78 -11.95 29.54
N LEU A 218 -2.40 -12.16 28.27
CA LEU A 218 -1.76 -13.41 27.81
C LEU A 218 -0.45 -13.70 28.57
N ASN A 219 0.24 -12.65 29.01
CA ASN A 219 1.48 -12.73 29.79
C ASN A 219 1.26 -12.58 31.30
N GLN A 220 0.03 -12.78 31.79
CA GLN A 220 -0.35 -12.74 33.21
C GLN A 220 -0.09 -11.38 33.91
N LEU A 221 -0.09 -10.29 33.16
CA LEU A 221 0.04 -8.92 33.67
C LEU A 221 -1.34 -8.24 33.70
N SER A 222 -1.70 -7.60 34.81
CA SER A 222 -2.97 -6.89 35.00
C SER A 222 -2.82 -5.39 34.74
N ALA A 223 -3.61 -4.83 33.82
CA ALA A 223 -3.62 -3.38 33.53
C ALA A 223 -4.64 -2.64 34.43
N GLU A 224 -4.24 -1.55 35.08
CA GLU A 224 -5.06 -0.83 36.09
C GLU A 224 -6.35 -0.16 35.58
N THR A 225 -6.62 -0.09 34.26
CA THR A 225 -7.88 0.52 33.77
C THR A 225 -9.15 -0.30 34.08
N ASP A 226 -9.00 -1.56 34.50
CA ASP A 226 -10.12 -2.47 34.81
C ASP A 226 -10.66 -2.32 36.26
N VAL A 227 -10.08 -1.44 37.08
CA VAL A 227 -10.47 -1.31 38.51
C VAL A 227 -11.72 -0.44 38.71
N LEU A 228 -12.12 0.38 37.72
CA LEU A 228 -13.33 1.21 37.80
C LEU A 228 -14.65 0.44 37.59
N GLU A 229 -14.60 -0.85 37.20
CA GLU A 229 -15.79 -1.67 36.94
C GLU A 229 -16.12 -2.71 38.04
N ARG A 230 -15.38 -2.76 39.16
CA ARG A 230 -15.69 -3.67 40.29
C ARG A 230 -16.16 -2.91 41.53
N PHE A 231 -17.37 -2.39 41.50
CA PHE A 231 -18.11 -2.07 42.72
C PHE A 231 -18.81 -3.34 43.23
N GLY A 232 -18.21 -4.06 44.19
CA GLY A 232 -18.92 -5.17 44.82
C GLY A 232 -18.21 -6.10 45.80
N GLU A 233 -16.90 -5.99 46.06
CA GLU A 233 -16.20 -6.97 46.91
C GLU A 233 -15.46 -6.37 48.13
N ASP A 234 -15.41 -7.19 49.18
CA ASP A 234 -15.01 -6.88 50.57
C ASP A 234 -13.59 -6.26 50.67
N PRO A 235 -13.43 -5.09 51.34
CA PRO A 235 -12.16 -4.37 51.48
C PRO A 235 -11.01 -5.15 52.14
N ASN A 236 -11.29 -6.25 52.84
CA ASN A 236 -10.27 -6.99 53.58
C ASN A 236 -9.57 -8.09 52.78
N THR A 237 -10.18 -8.60 51.71
CA THR A 237 -9.55 -9.62 50.84
C THR A 237 -8.54 -9.00 49.86
N VAL A 238 -8.73 -7.73 49.51
CA VAL A 238 -7.90 -6.99 48.54
C VAL A 238 -6.52 -6.60 49.09
N LYS A 239 -6.37 -6.47 50.41
CA LYS A 239 -5.11 -5.99 51.02
C LYS A 239 -3.97 -7.01 51.03
N ALA A 240 -4.26 -8.31 50.91
CA ALA A 240 -3.23 -9.35 50.95
C ALA A 240 -2.59 -9.64 49.57
N GLU A 241 -3.28 -9.36 48.46
CA GLU A 241 -2.77 -9.64 47.10
C GLU A 241 -2.06 -8.45 46.41
N MET A 242 -2.17 -7.23 46.97
CA MET A 242 -1.65 -6.01 46.35
C MET A 242 -0.14 -5.76 46.52
N TYR A 243 0.58 -6.56 47.32
CA TYR A 243 1.94 -6.21 47.75
C TYR A 243 3.09 -6.73 46.87
N ASN A 244 2.84 -7.34 45.71
CA ASN A 244 3.96 -7.87 44.89
C ASN A 244 3.74 -7.99 43.38
N LYS A 245 2.86 -7.17 42.76
CA LYS A 245 2.71 -7.15 41.29
C LYS A 245 3.19 -5.82 40.71
N SER A 246 4.14 -5.89 39.76
CA SER A 246 4.59 -4.75 38.96
C SER A 246 3.39 -4.02 38.35
N LYS A 247 3.28 -2.71 38.59
CA LYS A 247 2.16 -1.90 38.11
C LYS A 247 2.38 -1.53 36.64
N VAL A 248 1.80 -2.33 35.74
CA VAL A 248 1.71 -2.01 34.31
C VAL A 248 0.43 -1.23 34.06
N LYS A 249 0.52 -0.04 33.45
CA LYS A 249 -0.62 0.80 33.08
C LYS A 249 -0.64 1.03 31.57
N CYS A 250 -1.81 0.91 30.94
CA CYS A 250 -2.01 1.26 29.54
C CYS A 250 -2.79 2.57 29.43
N PHE A 251 -2.40 3.44 28.51
CA PHE A 251 -2.99 4.76 28.33
C PHE A 251 -3.17 5.13 26.85
N HIS A 252 -4.31 5.75 26.50
CA HIS A 252 -4.55 6.27 25.15
C HIS A 252 -3.90 7.65 25.03
N LEU A 253 -2.88 7.79 24.17
CA LEU A 253 -2.09 9.01 24.05
C LEU A 253 -1.91 9.43 22.58
N PRO A 254 -2.91 10.11 21.97
CA PRO A 254 -2.72 10.79 20.68
C PRO A 254 -1.77 11.98 20.86
N TRP A 255 -0.58 11.91 20.27
CA TRP A 255 0.49 12.89 20.48
C TRP A 255 0.11 14.31 20.03
N GLU A 256 -0.80 14.45 19.07
CA GLU A 256 -1.29 15.70 18.51
C GLU A 256 -2.15 16.49 19.51
N SER A 257 -2.92 15.78 20.34
CA SER A 257 -3.88 16.37 21.28
C SER A 257 -3.52 16.21 22.75
N ALA A 258 -2.49 15.43 23.09
CA ALA A 258 -2.03 15.24 24.46
C ALA A 258 -1.74 16.59 25.15
N THR A 259 -2.21 16.79 26.37
CA THR A 259 -2.04 18.07 27.09
C THR A 259 -0.78 18.04 27.96
N GLU A 260 -0.17 19.20 28.24
CA GLU A 260 1.00 19.27 29.13
C GLU A 260 0.65 18.79 30.55
N SER A 261 -0.52 19.19 31.06
CA SER A 261 -1.01 18.81 32.39
C SER A 261 -1.14 17.30 32.58
N GLU A 262 -1.59 16.58 31.54
CA GLU A 262 -1.78 15.13 31.52
C GLU A 262 -0.44 14.38 31.55
N LEU A 263 0.58 14.89 30.86
CA LEU A 263 1.90 14.25 30.76
C LEU A 263 2.79 14.52 32.00
N GLU A 264 2.63 15.67 32.64
CA GLU A 264 3.41 16.07 33.84
C GLU A 264 3.12 15.23 35.10
N GLU A 265 2.09 14.39 35.08
CA GLU A 265 1.71 13.53 36.21
C GLU A 265 2.59 12.27 36.30
N TYR A 266 3.18 11.81 35.20
CA TYR A 266 3.82 10.49 35.13
C TYR A 266 5.28 10.45 35.58
N LEU A 267 6.03 11.56 35.42
CA LEU A 267 7.42 11.75 35.88
C LEU A 267 8.32 10.49 35.79
N PRO A 268 8.50 9.89 34.59
CA PRO A 268 9.26 8.65 34.46
C PRO A 268 10.76 8.84 34.69
N ASP A 269 11.43 7.81 35.22
CA ASP A 269 12.90 7.75 35.26
C ASP A 269 13.47 7.47 33.86
N ILE A 270 12.78 6.63 33.08
CA ILE A 270 13.20 6.15 31.77
C ILE A 270 12.03 6.26 30.79
N ILE A 271 12.28 6.82 29.60
CA ILE A 271 11.36 6.77 28.47
C ILE A 271 11.88 5.77 27.45
N LEU A 272 11.01 5.01 26.80
CA LEU A 272 11.33 4.05 25.76
C LEU A 272 10.51 4.32 24.50
N GLY A 273 11.08 4.07 23.33
CA GLY A 273 10.35 4.13 22.06
C GLY A 273 10.94 3.18 21.03
N ALA A 274 10.09 2.35 20.43
CA ALA A 274 10.48 1.44 19.37
C ALA A 274 9.95 1.93 18.03
N ASP A 275 10.85 2.26 17.11
CA ASP A 275 10.54 2.73 15.75
C ASP A 275 9.64 3.96 15.65
N VAL A 276 9.56 4.79 16.70
CA VAL A 276 8.71 5.99 16.77
C VAL A 276 9.13 7.14 15.85
N ILE A 277 10.28 7.03 15.16
CA ILE A 277 10.86 8.04 14.26
C ILE A 277 10.57 7.67 12.79
N TYR A 278 9.38 7.18 12.49
CA TYR A 278 9.03 6.61 11.17
C TYR A 278 8.37 7.61 10.22
N ASP A 279 7.62 8.59 10.75
CA ASP A 279 6.86 9.58 9.97
C ASP A 279 7.26 11.01 10.38
N PRO A 280 7.74 11.85 9.44
CA PRO A 280 8.13 13.22 9.73
C PRO A 280 7.00 14.11 10.29
N SER A 281 5.73 13.84 9.98
CA SER A 281 4.58 14.60 10.51
C SER A 281 4.36 14.37 12.01
N CYS A 282 4.77 13.21 12.53
CA CYS A 282 4.63 12.87 13.94
C CYS A 282 5.75 13.45 14.83
N LEU A 283 6.90 13.82 14.24
CA LEU A 283 8.10 14.22 14.99
C LEU A 283 7.92 15.45 15.88
N PRO A 284 7.25 16.55 15.45
CA PRO A 284 7.03 17.69 16.34
C PRO A 284 6.19 17.32 17.58
N HIS A 285 5.21 16.44 17.39
CA HIS A 285 4.33 15.96 18.46
C HIS A 285 5.07 15.01 19.40
N LEU A 286 5.85 14.06 18.85
CA LEU A 286 6.71 13.15 19.61
C LEU A 286 7.72 13.93 20.46
N LEU A 287 8.42 14.92 19.89
CA LEU A 287 9.41 15.70 20.62
C LEU A 287 8.77 16.57 21.70
N ARG A 288 7.59 17.14 21.46
CA ARG A 288 6.83 17.82 22.51
C ARG A 288 6.55 16.89 23.70
N VAL A 289 6.10 15.66 23.44
CA VAL A 289 5.88 14.63 24.47
C VAL A 289 7.18 14.31 25.21
N LEU A 290 8.28 14.05 24.48
CA LEU A 290 9.59 13.74 25.05
C LEU A 290 10.12 14.89 25.92
N VAL A 291 10.00 16.15 25.48
CA VAL A 291 10.40 17.33 26.27
C VAL A 291 9.63 17.41 27.58
N ILE A 292 8.32 17.16 27.58
CA ILE A 292 7.51 17.23 28.79
C ILE A 292 7.88 16.09 29.74
N LEU A 293 8.04 14.87 29.24
CA LEU A 293 8.40 13.70 30.06
C LEU A 293 9.85 13.78 30.58
N LEU A 294 10.76 14.43 29.84
CA LEU A 294 12.15 14.64 30.26
C LEU A 294 12.34 15.88 31.16
N LYS A 295 11.30 16.70 31.39
CA LYS A 295 11.36 17.84 32.31
C LYS A 295 11.21 17.36 33.76
N GLN A 296 12.17 17.72 34.61
CA GLN A 296 12.01 17.59 36.05
C GLN A 296 11.16 18.74 36.61
N LYS A 297 10.16 18.43 37.44
CA LYS A 297 9.57 19.45 38.34
C LYS A 297 10.65 19.88 39.35
N LYS A 298 10.93 21.18 39.43
CA LYS A 298 11.60 21.77 40.59
C LYS A 298 10.67 21.57 41.80
N ALA A 299 10.85 20.49 42.55
CA ALA A 299 10.18 20.33 43.82
C ALA A 299 11.00 21.03 44.92
N TYR A 300 10.36 21.99 45.59
CA TYR A 300 10.72 22.61 46.88
C TYR A 300 11.89 23.62 46.92
N THR A 301 11.60 24.85 46.53
CA THR A 301 12.16 26.06 47.17
C THR A 301 11.00 26.91 47.65
N GLN A 302 10.27 26.44 48.67
CA GLN A 302 9.31 27.24 49.42
C GLN A 302 8.97 26.48 50.71
N THR A 303 9.81 26.66 51.74
CA THR A 303 9.48 26.65 53.18
C THR A 303 10.78 26.74 54.00
N TRP A 304 11.64 27.74 53.77
CA TRP A 304 12.80 28.02 54.66
C TRP A 304 13.15 29.53 54.71
N GLU A 305 12.17 30.42 54.51
CA GLU A 305 12.36 31.88 54.75
C GLU A 305 11.37 32.48 55.77
N GLU A 306 10.59 31.68 56.49
CA GLU A 306 9.68 32.17 57.55
C GLU A 306 9.81 31.45 58.90
N SER A 307 11.00 30.97 59.26
CA SER A 307 11.24 30.52 60.65
C SER A 307 12.69 30.71 61.11
N CYS A 308 13.28 31.86 60.78
CA CYS A 308 14.49 32.35 61.43
C CYS A 308 14.22 33.64 62.21
N GLU A 309 13.22 33.60 63.09
CA GLU A 309 13.22 34.41 64.31
C GLU A 309 13.00 33.48 65.50
N GLY A 310 14.03 33.36 66.35
CA GLY A 310 13.90 32.79 67.68
C GLY A 310 14.53 31.41 67.87
N ARG A 311 15.85 31.36 68.08
CA ARG A 311 16.49 30.98 69.36
C ARG A 311 17.99 30.75 69.18
N LEU A 312 18.75 31.72 69.69
CA LEU A 312 20.11 31.56 70.19
C LEU A 312 20.06 30.86 71.57
N GLN A 313 21.18 30.20 71.92
CA GLN A 313 21.51 29.39 73.12
C GLN A 313 21.59 27.90 72.75
N ASP A 314 22.68 27.14 72.93
CA ASP A 314 23.94 27.31 73.66
C ASP A 314 24.96 26.25 73.15
N ALA A 315 26.22 26.40 73.60
CA ALA A 315 27.38 25.49 73.54
C ALA A 315 28.24 25.55 72.25
N GLU A 316 29.39 26.25 72.24
CA GLU A 316 30.70 25.87 72.85
C GLU A 316 31.23 24.54 72.27
N HIS A 317 32.46 24.35 71.77
CA HIS A 317 33.69 25.13 71.80
C HIS A 317 34.71 24.50 70.80
N ILE A 318 35.49 25.35 70.12
CA ILE A 318 36.95 25.28 69.81
C ILE A 318 37.44 24.25 68.74
N ASP A 319 37.92 24.68 67.55
CA ASP A 319 39.23 25.30 67.15
C ASP A 319 40.31 24.22 66.85
N VAL A 320 41.27 24.28 65.91
CA VAL A 320 41.90 25.35 65.11
C VAL A 320 42.67 24.73 63.91
N ASN A 321 42.90 25.55 62.86
CA ASN A 321 44.08 25.66 61.96
C ASN A 321 43.94 25.11 60.53
N GLY A 322 44.26 25.84 59.45
CA GLY A 322 44.80 27.18 59.24
C GLY A 322 45.18 27.37 57.75
N ALA A 323 45.00 28.59 57.24
CA ALA A 323 45.64 29.28 56.08
C ALA A 323 45.99 28.46 54.81
N SER A 324 45.34 28.66 53.65
CA SER A 324 45.44 29.78 52.70
C SER A 324 46.81 29.98 52.04
N GLU A 325 46.91 29.68 50.73
CA GLU A 325 47.32 30.62 49.68
C GLU A 325 47.11 29.99 48.30
N GLY A 326 46.52 30.74 47.37
CA GLY A 326 46.13 30.26 46.05
C GLY A 326 47.20 30.46 44.98
N LYS A 327 47.00 29.81 43.83
CA LYS A 327 47.36 30.31 42.49
C LYS A 327 46.62 29.52 41.41
N SER A 328 46.08 30.26 40.45
CA SER A 328 45.55 29.75 39.18
C SER A 328 46.69 29.36 38.24
N LEU A 329 46.46 28.44 37.29
CA LEU A 329 46.84 28.56 35.87
C LEU A 329 46.57 27.25 35.08
N PHE A 330 45.66 27.37 34.10
CA PHE A 330 45.68 26.87 32.71
C PHE A 330 46.05 25.44 32.27
N ALA A 331 45.29 25.03 31.22
CA ALA A 331 45.68 24.25 30.03
C ALA A 331 45.96 22.74 30.21
N HIS A 332 45.78 21.83 29.25
CA HIS A 332 45.39 21.79 27.83
C HIS A 332 45.01 20.32 27.53
N ASP A 333 44.21 20.09 26.47
CA ASP A 333 44.12 18.95 25.52
C ASP A 333 44.54 17.50 25.90
N ILE A 334 43.82 16.53 25.33
CA ILE A 334 44.30 15.27 24.67
C ILE A 334 43.03 14.52 24.17
N GLN A 335 42.75 14.42 22.87
CA GLN A 335 43.23 13.48 21.84
C GLN A 335 42.75 12.00 21.95
N CYS A 336 42.19 11.52 20.84
CA CYS A 336 41.81 10.14 20.53
C CYS A 336 42.98 9.14 20.63
N VAL A 337 42.66 7.89 21.01
CA VAL A 337 43.51 6.71 20.78
C VAL A 337 42.68 5.58 20.18
N THR A 338 43.14 5.09 19.03
CA THR A 338 42.75 3.86 18.32
C THR A 338 43.37 2.63 18.99
N ILE A 339 42.69 1.47 19.05
CA ILE A 339 43.33 0.19 19.44
C ILE A 339 42.95 -0.95 18.48
N GLN A 340 43.99 -1.68 18.07
CA GLN A 340 44.00 -2.89 17.23
C GLN A 340 43.66 -4.18 18.01
N ASN A 341 43.25 -5.20 17.25
CA ASN A 341 42.95 -6.59 17.60
C ASN A 341 43.79 -7.28 18.71
N GLY A 342 43.15 -8.17 19.48
CA GLY A 342 43.78 -9.43 19.92
C GLY A 342 43.36 -10.00 21.29
N ASN A 343 42.72 -11.17 21.24
CA ASN A 343 42.63 -12.27 22.24
C ASN A 343 41.58 -12.26 23.37
N ARG A 344 40.87 -13.40 23.39
CA ARG A 344 39.94 -13.93 24.40
C ARG A 344 40.65 -14.33 25.70
N THR A 345 39.99 -14.14 26.83
CA THR A 345 39.83 -15.15 27.93
C THR A 345 38.72 -14.71 28.90
N ASP A 346 37.99 -15.72 29.39
CA ASP A 346 36.75 -15.72 30.19
C ASP A 346 36.86 -15.20 31.64
N PRO A 347 35.73 -15.07 32.39
CA PRO A 347 35.50 -14.07 33.44
C PRO A 347 35.52 -14.62 34.88
N CYS A 348 35.14 -13.74 35.83
CA CYS A 348 34.91 -13.90 37.27
C CYS A 348 36.09 -13.59 38.20
N GLN A 349 36.05 -12.41 38.82
CA GLN A 349 35.87 -12.22 40.27
C GLN A 349 36.11 -10.74 40.61
N VAL A 350 35.13 -10.07 41.25
CA VAL A 350 35.41 -8.90 42.10
C VAL A 350 34.55 -8.98 43.35
N GLU A 351 35.24 -8.98 44.47
CA GLU A 351 34.76 -9.00 45.86
C GLU A 351 34.02 -7.70 46.24
N GLU A 352 33.01 -7.84 47.10
CA GLU A 352 32.37 -6.74 47.81
C GLU A 352 33.29 -6.17 48.92
N LEU A 353 33.33 -4.84 49.04
CA LEU A 353 33.78 -4.14 50.24
C LEU A 353 32.63 -3.29 50.82
N PRO A 354 32.39 -3.32 52.14
CA PRO A 354 31.26 -2.66 52.78
C PRO A 354 31.65 -1.28 53.33
N GLY A 355 30.73 -0.32 53.27
CA GLY A 355 30.87 0.96 53.97
C GLY A 355 30.10 2.09 53.30
N GLY A 356 28.83 2.24 53.67
CA GLY A 356 27.98 3.31 53.19
C GLY A 356 28.30 4.69 53.77
N SER A 357 27.67 5.70 53.14
CA SER A 357 27.49 7.09 53.59
C SER A 357 28.58 8.10 53.21
N SER A 358 28.57 8.53 51.95
CA SER A 358 28.28 9.93 51.60
C SER A 358 27.95 9.99 50.10
N VAL A 359 27.14 10.96 49.65
CA VAL A 359 26.66 11.13 48.26
C VAL A 359 25.45 10.28 47.85
N ALA A 360 24.42 10.18 48.70
CA ALA A 360 23.09 9.77 48.26
C ALA A 360 22.29 10.99 47.76
N ARG A 361 21.83 10.91 46.50
CA ARG A 361 20.95 11.84 45.75
C ARG A 361 21.62 13.03 45.02
N LEU A 362 22.49 12.72 44.06
CA LEU A 362 22.39 13.43 42.77
C LEU A 362 21.14 12.89 42.07
N MET A 363 20.10 13.70 41.93
CA MET A 363 18.91 13.34 41.14
C MET A 363 19.36 13.03 39.70
N LYS A 364 19.41 11.74 39.34
CA LYS A 364 19.67 11.33 37.96
C LYS A 364 18.54 11.91 37.09
N CYS A 365 18.92 12.68 36.06
CA CYS A 365 17.97 13.21 35.09
C CYS A 365 17.30 12.06 34.32
N PRO A 366 16.01 12.18 33.98
CA PRO A 366 15.33 11.19 33.15
C PRO A 366 16.02 11.08 31.78
N VAL A 367 15.99 9.89 31.20
CA VAL A 367 16.63 9.57 29.91
C VAL A 367 15.65 8.80 29.03
N ALA A 368 15.61 9.11 27.74
CA ALA A 368 14.88 8.28 26.78
C ALA A 368 15.83 7.34 26.03
N TYR A 369 15.42 6.09 25.81
CA TYR A 369 16.06 5.13 24.92
C TYR A 369 15.16 4.89 23.71
N ILE A 370 15.62 5.24 22.52
CA ILE A 370 14.86 5.07 21.28
C ILE A 370 15.59 4.10 20.37
N ALA A 371 15.02 2.93 20.13
CA ALA A 371 15.50 2.00 19.12
C ALA A 371 14.75 2.28 17.81
N SER A 372 15.45 2.46 16.69
CA SER A 372 14.79 2.65 15.39
C SER A 372 15.62 2.12 14.24
N VAL A 373 14.93 1.59 13.22
CA VAL A 373 15.51 1.39 11.90
C VAL A 373 15.44 2.71 11.15
N ILE A 374 16.60 3.28 10.81
CA ILE A 374 16.68 4.49 10.00
C ILE A 374 16.34 4.11 8.54
N ARG A 375 15.04 4.15 8.22
CA ARG A 375 14.52 3.85 6.86
C ARG A 375 14.68 5.05 5.93
N ASN A 376 14.59 6.24 6.49
CA ASN A 376 14.75 7.51 5.81
C ASN A 376 15.67 8.38 6.68
N ILE A 377 16.87 8.65 6.18
CA ILE A 377 17.87 9.45 6.89
C ILE A 377 17.41 10.91 7.05
N ASP A 378 16.58 11.44 6.15
CA ASP A 378 16.00 12.79 6.26
C ASP A 378 14.99 12.89 7.41
N THR A 379 14.15 11.87 7.59
CA THR A 379 13.23 11.79 8.75
C THR A 379 14.04 11.76 10.05
N PHE A 380 15.12 10.98 10.09
CA PHE A 380 16.00 10.92 11.25
C PHE A 380 16.75 12.24 11.48
N ASN A 381 17.24 12.90 10.42
CA ASN A 381 17.89 14.20 10.52
C ASN A 381 16.90 15.31 10.93
N CYS A 382 15.64 15.24 10.48
CA CYS A 382 14.56 16.11 10.96
C CYS A 382 14.32 15.91 12.46
N PHE A 383 14.32 14.66 12.94
CA PHE A 383 14.25 14.34 14.36
C PHE A 383 15.43 14.93 15.14
N LEU A 384 16.67 14.80 14.64
CA LEU A 384 17.86 15.41 15.25
C LEU A 384 17.74 16.94 15.32
N LYS A 385 17.33 17.60 14.22
CA LYS A 385 17.16 19.06 14.14
C LYS A 385 16.10 19.55 15.13
N LEU A 386 14.92 18.95 15.10
CA LEU A 386 13.83 19.32 16.01
C LEU A 386 14.19 19.04 17.48
N ALA A 387 14.95 17.97 17.75
CA ALA A 387 15.44 17.68 19.09
C ALA A 387 16.44 18.75 19.57
N GLU A 388 17.34 19.21 18.71
CA GLU A 388 18.25 20.32 19.01
C GLU A 388 17.46 21.62 19.30
N GLU A 389 16.48 21.96 18.48
CA GLU A 389 15.57 23.11 18.70
C GLU A 389 14.80 23.00 20.02
N ALA A 390 14.48 21.77 20.42
CA ALA A 390 13.81 21.44 21.68
C ALA A 390 14.77 21.37 22.89
N ASN A 391 16.06 21.69 22.74
CA ASN A 391 17.11 21.55 23.75
C ASN A 391 17.31 20.11 24.26
N LEU A 392 17.11 19.13 23.38
CA LEU A 392 17.43 17.72 23.64
C LEU A 392 18.77 17.35 23.01
N VAL A 393 19.53 16.54 23.72
CA VAL A 393 20.80 15.96 23.28
C VAL A 393 20.53 14.51 22.94
N ILE A 394 20.84 14.12 21.70
CA ILE A 394 20.73 12.75 21.21
C ILE A 394 22.13 12.17 21.06
N ALA A 395 22.36 10.98 21.59
CA ALA A 395 23.59 10.23 21.39
C ALA A 395 23.29 8.81 20.93
N ASP A 396 23.90 8.40 19.82
CA ASP A 396 23.91 7.02 19.36
C ASP A 396 24.80 6.18 20.28
N ILE A 397 24.21 5.15 20.87
CA ILE A 397 24.87 4.24 21.81
C ILE A 397 24.88 2.80 21.30
N THR A 398 24.59 2.58 20.01
CA THR A 398 24.51 1.23 19.43
C THR A 398 25.76 0.41 19.66
N GLU A 399 26.94 1.01 19.48
CA GLU A 399 28.22 0.31 19.68
C GLU A 399 28.65 0.26 21.16
N ALA A 400 28.18 1.20 21.97
CA ALA A 400 28.53 1.29 23.38
C ALA A 400 27.75 0.30 24.25
N LEU A 401 26.49 0.00 23.88
CA LEU A 401 25.60 -0.90 24.59
C LEU A 401 25.00 -1.91 23.61
N VAL A 402 25.81 -2.91 23.24
CA VAL A 402 25.41 -3.99 22.34
C VAL A 402 24.63 -5.06 23.12
N PRO A 403 23.32 -5.28 22.83
CA PRO A 403 22.55 -6.32 23.49
C PRO A 403 23.01 -7.73 23.09
N LEU A 404 22.84 -8.69 24.00
CA LEU A 404 23.02 -10.11 23.72
C LEU A 404 22.12 -10.54 22.54
N ASN A 405 22.60 -11.50 21.73
CA ASN A 405 21.80 -12.10 20.66
C ASN A 405 20.87 -13.17 21.24
N LEU A 406 19.71 -12.75 21.74
CA LEU A 406 18.75 -13.62 22.41
C LEU A 406 17.75 -14.24 21.43
N LEU A 407 17.72 -13.78 20.17
CA LEU A 407 16.82 -14.28 19.12
C LEU A 407 17.58 -14.91 17.92
N PRO A 408 18.55 -15.83 18.16
CA PRO A 408 19.44 -16.33 17.10
C PRO A 408 18.72 -17.13 16.00
N TYR A 409 17.49 -17.58 16.25
CA TYR A 409 16.68 -18.34 15.29
C TYR A 409 15.85 -17.43 14.34
N MET A 410 15.70 -16.14 14.62
CA MET A 410 14.90 -15.21 13.81
C MET A 410 15.76 -14.61 12.68
N GLN A 411 15.90 -15.33 11.57
CA GLN A 411 16.67 -14.84 10.42
C GLN A 411 15.98 -13.68 9.69
N SER A 412 14.66 -13.52 9.81
CA SER A 412 13.93 -12.37 9.27
C SER A 412 14.26 -11.06 10.00
N TYR A 413 14.82 -11.14 11.21
CA TYR A 413 15.12 -10.01 12.07
C TYR A 413 16.55 -9.49 11.83
N ASN A 414 16.67 -8.44 11.03
CA ASN A 414 17.97 -7.80 10.75
C ASN A 414 18.40 -6.82 11.87
N ARG A 415 19.08 -7.35 12.88
CA ARG A 415 19.64 -6.60 14.03
C ARG A 415 20.57 -5.45 13.61
N SER A 416 21.38 -5.65 12.57
CA SER A 416 22.41 -4.67 12.15
C SER A 416 21.84 -3.35 11.62
N SER A 417 20.56 -3.36 11.20
CA SER A 417 19.85 -2.21 10.65
C SER A 417 19.29 -1.26 11.72
N ILE A 418 19.34 -1.65 13.00
CA ILE A 418 18.74 -0.90 14.10
C ILE A 418 19.80 -0.04 14.78
N ARG A 419 19.40 1.18 15.14
CA ARG A 419 20.19 2.10 15.95
C ARG A 419 19.48 2.36 17.28
N LEU A 420 20.26 2.54 18.34
CA LEU A 420 19.80 2.79 19.70
C LEU A 420 20.30 4.16 20.15
N PHE A 421 19.38 5.05 20.44
CA PHE A 421 19.68 6.42 20.82
C PHE A 421 19.33 6.67 22.28
N THR A 422 20.16 7.47 22.95
CA THR A 422 19.78 8.13 24.20
C THR A 422 19.34 9.56 23.93
N VAL A 423 18.28 10.02 24.58
CA VAL A 423 17.79 11.41 24.52
C VAL A 423 17.74 12.00 25.92
N LYS A 424 18.36 13.16 26.12
CA LYS A 424 18.44 13.87 27.42
C LYS A 424 18.22 15.37 27.25
N CYS A 425 17.72 16.07 28.26
CA CYS A 425 17.67 17.53 28.26
C CYS A 425 19.07 18.15 28.39
N LYS A 426 19.36 19.21 27.63
CA LYS A 426 20.59 20.00 27.72
C LYS A 426 20.55 20.86 29.00
N LEU A 427 21.31 20.48 30.02
CA LEU A 427 21.46 21.29 31.24
C LEU A 427 22.21 22.58 30.89
N SER A 428 21.55 23.74 31.04
CA SER A 428 22.18 25.05 30.92
C SER A 428 22.28 25.72 32.30
N PRO A 429 23.45 26.25 32.68
CA PRO A 429 23.54 27.17 33.81
C PRO A 429 22.97 28.53 33.38
N ASN A 430 21.91 28.98 34.06
CA ASN A 430 21.35 30.33 34.04
C ASN A 430 21.06 30.99 32.68
N ASN A 431 19.80 30.94 32.23
CA ASN A 431 19.13 32.12 31.68
C ASN A 431 17.59 31.97 31.69
N PRO A 432 16.82 33.06 31.87
CA PRO A 432 15.41 33.00 32.22
C PRO A 432 14.49 32.75 31.02
N ILE A 433 13.49 31.90 31.24
CA ILE A 433 12.41 31.59 30.29
C ILE A 433 11.47 32.80 30.19
N LYS A 434 11.37 33.40 29.00
CA LYS A 434 10.26 34.31 28.67
C LYS A 434 9.03 33.49 28.28
N THR A 435 8.06 33.46 29.18
CA THR A 435 6.70 32.97 28.92
C THR A 435 5.92 34.03 28.13
N HIS A 436 5.36 33.67 26.98
CA HIS A 436 4.25 34.44 26.40
C HIS A 436 3.07 33.52 26.13
N SER A 437 2.05 33.70 26.97
CA SER A 437 0.74 33.09 26.85
C SER A 437 -0.15 33.92 25.90
N ARG A 438 -0.95 33.18 25.13
CA ARG A 438 -2.28 33.49 24.56
C ARG A 438 -2.69 34.96 24.34
N LYS A 439 -3.06 35.27 23.08
CA LYS A 439 -4.41 35.80 22.77
C LYS A 439 -4.78 35.68 21.29
N LEU A 440 -5.83 34.90 21.03
CA LEU A 440 -6.67 34.98 19.84
C LEU A 440 -7.73 36.07 20.09
N THR A 441 -7.85 37.09 19.24
CA THR A 441 -9.15 37.75 18.93
C THR A 441 -9.07 38.63 17.66
N ARG A 442 -10.23 38.72 16.99
CA ARG A 442 -10.59 39.20 15.65
C ARG A 442 -10.37 40.70 15.35
N ILE A 443 -10.07 40.95 14.07
CA ILE A 443 -10.61 41.96 13.11
C ILE A 443 -10.56 43.45 13.48
N THR A 444 -9.85 44.25 12.66
CA THR A 444 -10.41 45.48 12.05
C THR A 444 -9.57 45.98 10.86
N ARG A 445 -10.27 46.67 9.95
CA ARG A 445 -9.90 47.18 8.62
C ARG A 445 -8.90 48.36 8.62
N ASN A 446 -8.23 48.48 7.47
CA ASN A 446 -7.73 49.68 6.77
C ASN A 446 -6.60 50.49 7.42
N MET A 447 -5.46 50.58 6.71
CA MET A 447 -4.94 51.84 6.19
C MET A 447 -4.23 51.61 4.84
N VAL A 448 -4.61 52.43 3.87
CA VAL A 448 -3.96 52.61 2.58
C VAL A 448 -2.72 53.47 2.81
N GLY A 449 -1.57 53.01 2.35
CA GLY A 449 -0.34 53.78 2.18
C GLY A 449 0.40 53.21 0.98
N GLN A 450 0.51 54.02 -0.07
CA GLN A 450 1.23 53.70 -1.30
C GLN A 450 2.74 53.74 -1.07
N GLU A 451 3.46 52.67 -1.41
CA GLU A 451 4.85 52.75 -1.88
C GLU A 451 5.05 51.75 -3.05
N GLN A 452 5.56 52.27 -4.16
CA GLN A 452 6.11 51.54 -5.31
C GLN A 452 7.40 50.84 -4.82
N GLY A 453 7.75 49.57 -5.07
CA GLY A 453 7.44 48.66 -6.16
C GLY A 453 8.76 48.03 -6.66
N GLU A 454 9.56 47.43 -5.77
CA GLU A 454 10.66 46.53 -6.18
C GLU A 454 10.03 45.20 -6.60
N GLY A 455 10.18 44.81 -7.87
CA GLY A 455 9.47 43.67 -8.46
C GLY A 455 9.92 42.34 -7.83
N GLU A 456 8.98 41.65 -7.17
CA GLU A 456 9.18 40.28 -6.66
C GLU A 456 9.36 39.31 -7.85
N VAL A 457 10.43 38.52 -7.85
CA VAL A 457 10.74 37.56 -8.93
C VAL A 457 9.77 36.38 -8.92
N GLU A 458 9.24 35.99 -10.08
CA GLU A 458 8.36 34.83 -10.22
C GLU A 458 9.17 33.54 -10.46
N VAL A 459 9.16 32.63 -9.47
CA VAL A 459 9.92 31.37 -9.56
C VAL A 459 9.14 30.26 -10.26
N ILE A 460 9.80 29.50 -11.13
CA ILE A 460 9.29 28.33 -11.85
C ILE A 460 10.13 27.10 -11.45
N HIS A 461 9.50 26.11 -10.82
CA HIS A 461 10.13 24.87 -10.40
C HIS A 461 9.87 23.75 -11.41
N SER A 462 10.95 23.18 -11.93
CA SER A 462 10.93 21.97 -12.75
C SER A 462 11.34 20.76 -11.91
N TRP A 463 10.40 19.87 -11.61
CA TRP A 463 10.69 18.63 -10.88
C TRP A 463 10.89 17.47 -11.87
N SER A 464 11.99 16.73 -11.77
CA SER A 464 12.30 15.66 -12.73
C SER A 464 12.94 14.44 -12.08
N ALA A 465 12.78 13.28 -12.73
CA ALA A 465 13.63 12.12 -12.48
C ALA A 465 14.98 12.30 -13.21
N PRO A 466 16.08 11.65 -12.76
CA PRO A 466 17.34 11.68 -13.48
C PRO A 466 17.20 11.21 -14.93
N ARG A 467 18.07 11.72 -15.80
CA ARG A 467 18.10 11.37 -17.24
C ARG A 467 16.80 11.68 -18.00
N SER A 468 15.94 12.58 -17.51
CA SER A 468 14.67 12.95 -18.15
C SER A 468 14.74 14.14 -19.13
N LEU A 469 15.91 14.46 -19.68
CA LEU A 469 16.16 15.69 -20.48
C LEU A 469 16.02 17.01 -19.70
N SER A 470 16.01 16.97 -18.37
CA SER A 470 15.87 18.17 -17.52
C SER A 470 16.97 19.21 -17.76
N THR A 471 18.22 18.81 -18.01
CA THR A 471 19.30 19.76 -18.36
C THR A 471 19.08 20.40 -19.73
N SER A 472 18.59 19.67 -20.73
CA SER A 472 18.22 20.25 -22.03
C SER A 472 17.09 21.25 -21.88
N LEU A 473 16.11 20.96 -21.01
CA LEU A 473 15.03 21.88 -20.67
C LEU A 473 15.55 23.13 -19.95
N MET A 474 16.50 22.97 -19.03
CA MET A 474 17.17 24.11 -18.38
C MET A 474 17.87 25.02 -19.41
N TYR A 475 18.59 24.44 -20.39
CA TYR A 475 19.24 25.21 -21.46
C TYR A 475 18.23 25.95 -22.34
N SER A 476 17.09 25.31 -22.62
CA SER A 476 15.95 25.91 -23.34
C SER A 476 15.39 27.14 -22.60
N PHE A 477 15.12 27.03 -21.30
CA PHE A 477 14.65 28.16 -20.49
C PHE A 477 15.69 29.28 -20.34
N ALA A 478 16.99 28.93 -20.34
CA ALA A 478 18.08 29.90 -20.30
C ALA A 478 18.21 30.77 -21.57
N GLN A 479 17.55 30.40 -22.68
CA GLN A 479 17.56 31.22 -23.91
C GLN A 479 16.56 32.38 -23.87
N ARG A 480 15.73 32.45 -22.84
CA ARG A 480 14.77 33.54 -22.69
C ARG A 480 15.46 34.79 -22.18
N ASP A 481 15.09 35.94 -22.72
CA ASP A 481 15.63 37.24 -22.30
C ASP A 481 15.12 37.71 -20.92
N ASP A 482 14.02 37.12 -20.43
CA ASP A 482 13.31 37.46 -19.20
C ASP A 482 13.54 36.46 -18.04
N MET A 483 14.48 35.52 -18.20
CA MET A 483 14.68 34.38 -17.29
C MET A 483 16.10 34.32 -16.75
N GLU A 484 16.24 34.07 -15.46
CA GLU A 484 17.46 33.57 -14.83
C GLU A 484 17.29 32.09 -14.43
N VAL A 485 18.39 31.34 -14.32
CA VAL A 485 18.34 29.88 -14.20
C VAL A 485 19.24 29.38 -13.08
N LEU A 486 18.70 28.48 -12.26
CA LEU A 486 19.42 27.76 -11.21
C LEU A 486 19.45 26.26 -11.51
N ASP A 487 20.66 25.69 -11.57
CA ASP A 487 20.89 24.26 -11.76
C ASP A 487 20.95 23.53 -10.41
N GLU A 488 19.90 22.77 -10.09
CA GLU A 488 19.77 21.94 -8.88
C GLU A 488 20.21 22.63 -7.58
N PRO A 489 19.62 23.79 -7.22
CA PRO A 489 20.04 24.55 -6.05
C PRO A 489 19.90 23.78 -4.72
N LEU A 490 19.02 22.76 -4.67
CA LEU A 490 18.83 21.88 -3.51
C LEU A 490 19.80 20.68 -3.47
N TYR A 491 20.64 20.48 -4.49
CA TYR A 491 21.54 19.33 -4.54
C TYR A 491 22.63 19.33 -3.44
N PRO A 492 23.22 20.47 -3.04
CA PRO A 492 24.11 20.51 -1.88
C PRO A 492 23.41 20.07 -0.59
N THR A 493 22.17 20.53 -0.37
CA THR A 493 21.35 20.08 0.76
C THR A 493 21.10 18.57 0.70
N PHE A 494 20.74 18.04 -0.47
CA PHE A 494 20.60 16.59 -0.68
C PHE A 494 21.87 15.82 -0.34
N LEU A 495 23.04 16.22 -0.84
CA LEU A 495 24.31 15.52 -0.59
C LEU A 495 24.78 15.60 0.87
N LYS A 496 24.40 16.67 1.58
CA LYS A 496 24.67 16.82 3.00
C LYS A 496 23.83 15.88 3.85
N VAL A 497 22.56 15.69 3.52
CA VAL A 497 21.60 14.92 4.33
C VAL A 497 21.58 13.43 3.97
N SER A 498 21.71 13.10 2.69
CA SER A 498 21.59 11.71 2.19
C SER A 498 22.86 10.84 2.32
N ASP A 499 23.99 11.45 2.67
CA ASP A 499 25.34 10.83 2.71
C ASP A 499 25.74 10.07 1.42
N VAL A 500 25.13 10.43 0.30
CA VAL A 500 25.42 9.81 -0.99
C VAL A 500 26.81 10.22 -1.47
N GLU A 501 27.70 9.23 -1.58
CA GLU A 501 29.07 9.47 -2.04
C GLU A 501 29.15 9.85 -3.52
N ARG A 502 29.93 10.91 -3.80
CA ARG A 502 30.20 11.42 -5.15
C ARG A 502 31.63 11.93 -5.23
N PRO A 503 32.34 11.75 -6.36
CA PRO A 503 33.73 12.20 -6.52
C PRO A 503 33.96 13.70 -6.27
N TYR A 504 32.92 14.51 -6.39
CA TYR A 504 32.93 15.97 -6.25
C TYR A 504 32.18 16.47 -5.00
N ARG A 505 31.82 15.59 -4.06
CA ARG A 505 30.98 15.93 -2.90
C ARG A 505 31.61 17.00 -2.01
N GLU A 506 32.86 16.80 -1.60
CA GLU A 506 33.55 17.72 -0.68
C GLU A 506 33.71 19.11 -1.29
N GLU A 507 34.15 19.17 -2.55
CA GLU A 507 34.28 20.43 -3.29
C GLU A 507 32.92 21.15 -3.41
N LEU A 508 31.84 20.40 -3.66
CA LEU A 508 30.49 20.93 -3.75
C LEU A 508 29.99 21.55 -2.45
N LEU A 509 30.13 20.83 -1.34
CA LEU A 509 29.72 21.33 -0.03
C LEU A 509 30.59 22.51 0.45
N SER A 510 31.81 22.65 -0.06
CA SER A 510 32.69 23.79 0.28
C SER A 510 32.33 25.09 -0.46
N LYS A 511 31.70 25.00 -1.64
CA LYS A 511 31.47 26.15 -2.54
C LYS A 511 30.01 26.59 -2.62
N MET A 512 29.06 25.73 -2.24
CA MET A 512 27.63 26.01 -2.37
C MET A 512 26.92 25.96 -1.01
N GLU A 513 25.90 26.80 -0.84
CA GLU A 513 25.05 26.77 0.36
C GLU A 513 24.30 25.43 0.43
N SER A 514 24.33 24.81 1.60
CA SER A 514 23.78 23.47 1.87
C SER A 514 22.64 23.49 2.89
N ASP A 515 22.41 24.62 3.57
CA ASP A 515 21.25 24.83 4.44
C ASP A 515 19.98 25.04 3.60
N GLY A 516 19.06 24.06 3.63
CA GLY A 516 17.84 24.09 2.84
C GLY A 516 16.93 25.30 3.12
N ASP A 517 16.92 25.83 4.36
CA ASP A 517 16.11 27.01 4.70
C ASP A 517 16.66 28.25 4.00
N LYS A 518 17.99 28.40 3.98
CA LYS A 518 18.68 29.50 3.29
C LYS A 518 18.61 29.34 1.78
N VAL A 519 18.80 28.13 1.24
CA VAL A 519 18.68 27.89 -0.20
C VAL A 519 17.29 28.32 -0.70
N VAL A 520 16.22 27.96 0.01
CA VAL A 520 14.87 28.36 -0.41
C VAL A 520 14.66 29.87 -0.29
N LYS A 521 15.01 30.49 0.85
CA LYS A 521 14.70 31.91 1.09
C LYS A 521 15.65 32.88 0.40
N GLU A 522 16.94 32.59 0.40
CA GLU A 522 18.02 33.52 0.02
C GLU A 522 18.62 33.22 -1.36
N ILE A 523 18.28 32.08 -1.98
CA ILE A 523 18.75 31.73 -3.34
C ILE A 523 17.57 31.56 -4.29
N ILE A 524 16.63 30.67 -3.97
CA ILE A 524 15.46 30.42 -4.83
C ILE A 524 14.55 31.65 -4.89
N PHE A 525 14.18 32.21 -3.73
CA PHE A 525 13.31 33.38 -3.63
C PHE A 525 14.07 34.70 -3.38
N ALA A 526 15.39 34.73 -3.62
CA ALA A 526 16.16 35.96 -3.57
C ALA A 526 15.62 37.00 -4.57
N PRO A 527 15.82 38.31 -4.36
CA PRO A 527 15.60 39.29 -5.42
C PRO A 527 16.34 38.89 -6.71
N GLY A 528 15.75 39.16 -7.87
CA GLY A 528 16.28 38.79 -9.18
C GLY A 528 16.44 39.99 -10.11
N GLU A 529 17.38 39.90 -11.05
CA GLU A 529 17.54 40.92 -12.11
C GLU A 529 16.53 40.72 -13.25
N LYS A 530 15.92 39.53 -13.32
CA LYS A 530 14.97 39.12 -14.35
C LYS A 530 13.59 38.89 -13.75
N LYS A 531 12.57 38.92 -14.60
CA LYS A 531 11.18 38.75 -14.17
C LYS A 531 10.92 37.35 -13.62
N TYR A 532 11.51 36.33 -14.26
CA TYR A 532 11.32 34.94 -13.91
C TYR A 532 12.62 34.26 -13.51
N ARG A 533 12.54 33.29 -12.60
CA ARG A 533 13.65 32.40 -12.23
C ARG A 533 13.25 30.94 -12.41
N PHE A 534 13.98 30.20 -13.23
CA PHE A 534 13.78 28.78 -13.44
C PHE A 534 14.70 27.96 -12.54
N CYS A 535 14.12 27.08 -11.72
CA CYS A 535 14.86 26.17 -10.86
C CYS A 535 14.69 24.74 -11.35
N LYS A 536 15.78 24.14 -11.84
CA LYS A 536 15.83 22.71 -12.17
C LYS A 536 16.04 21.91 -10.89
N HIS A 537 15.14 20.98 -10.59
CA HIS A 537 15.24 20.09 -9.43
C HIS A 537 15.18 18.62 -9.87
N MET A 538 15.95 17.77 -9.20
CA MET A 538 15.65 16.34 -9.16
C MET A 538 14.66 16.09 -8.03
N SER A 539 13.63 15.29 -8.25
CA SER A 539 12.55 15.08 -7.27
C SER A 539 13.05 14.59 -5.91
N LYS A 540 14.06 13.72 -5.89
CA LYS A 540 14.72 13.23 -4.66
C LYS A 540 15.42 14.31 -3.83
N GLN A 541 15.65 15.50 -4.39
CA GLN A 541 16.21 16.65 -3.65
C GLN A 541 15.17 17.35 -2.78
N ARG A 542 13.88 17.02 -2.94
CA ARG A 542 12.83 17.50 -2.06
C ARG A 542 12.83 16.69 -0.76
N LEU A 543 13.77 17.03 0.11
CA LEU A 543 13.88 16.43 1.43
C LEU A 543 12.73 16.89 2.34
N PRO A 544 12.24 16.03 3.24
CA PRO A 544 11.44 16.46 4.39
C PRO A 544 12.13 17.60 5.17
N GLY A 545 11.35 18.60 5.60
CA GLY A 545 11.86 19.71 6.42
C GLY A 545 12.31 20.96 5.64
N LEU A 546 12.27 20.96 4.30
CA LEU A 546 12.43 22.20 3.52
C LEU A 546 11.26 23.16 3.81
N PRO A 547 11.47 24.50 3.73
CA PRO A 547 10.41 25.49 3.96
C PRO A 547 9.15 25.21 3.15
N SER A 548 7.98 25.32 3.79
CA SER A 548 6.69 25.13 3.09
C SER A 548 6.49 26.10 1.93
N ASP A 549 7.20 27.23 1.94
CA ASP A 549 7.26 28.21 0.86
C ASP A 549 7.70 27.60 -0.47
N LEU A 550 8.57 26.58 -0.45
CA LEU A 550 9.02 25.88 -1.66
C LEU A 550 7.87 25.25 -2.44
N MET A 551 6.80 24.79 -1.76
CA MET A 551 5.63 24.18 -2.41
C MET A 551 4.45 25.15 -2.52
N LYS A 552 4.40 26.18 -1.67
CA LYS A 552 3.32 27.16 -1.63
C LYS A 552 3.53 28.33 -2.58
N LYS A 553 4.77 28.72 -2.87
CA LYS A 553 5.13 29.86 -3.74
C LYS A 553 5.69 29.38 -5.07
N GLY A 554 5.60 30.23 -6.08
CA GLY A 554 6.04 29.92 -7.44
C GLY A 554 5.08 29.04 -8.23
N LYS A 555 5.48 28.76 -9.46
CA LYS A 555 4.81 27.87 -10.42
C LYS A 555 5.57 26.55 -10.46
N HIS A 556 4.85 25.42 -10.56
CA HIS A 556 5.47 24.09 -10.56
C HIS A 556 5.04 23.30 -11.78
N PHE A 557 5.96 22.54 -12.37
CA PHE A 557 5.62 21.50 -13.32
C PHE A 557 6.52 20.27 -13.12
N ILE A 558 6.07 19.14 -13.66
CA ILE A 558 6.75 17.86 -13.56
C ILE A 558 7.18 17.38 -14.95
N LEU A 559 8.45 17.01 -15.09
CA LEU A 559 9.00 16.37 -16.28
C LEU A 559 9.28 14.90 -15.98
N ILE A 560 8.56 14.02 -16.67
CA ILE A 560 8.69 12.57 -16.55
C ILE A 560 9.42 11.98 -17.76
N ARG A 561 9.98 10.79 -17.57
CA ARG A 561 10.49 9.95 -18.65
C ARG A 561 10.24 8.48 -18.29
N ASN A 562 10.00 7.66 -19.31
CA ASN A 562 9.75 6.24 -19.09
C ASN A 562 10.98 5.55 -18.45
N PRO A 563 10.82 4.80 -17.33
CA PRO A 563 11.93 4.09 -16.70
C PRO A 563 12.64 3.09 -17.62
N LEU A 564 11.97 2.56 -18.66
CA LEU A 564 12.60 1.77 -19.72
C LEU A 564 13.75 2.51 -20.41
N ASP A 565 13.65 3.83 -20.55
CA ASP A 565 14.67 4.68 -21.16
C ASP A 565 15.64 5.28 -20.13
N ILE A 566 15.19 5.47 -18.88
CA ILE A 566 16.05 6.01 -17.80
C ILE A 566 17.07 4.95 -17.38
N LEU A 567 16.63 3.74 -17.06
CA LEU A 567 17.45 2.71 -16.39
C LEU A 567 18.72 2.34 -17.16
N PRO A 568 18.68 2.05 -18.49
CA PRO A 568 19.90 1.72 -19.22
C PRO A 568 20.88 2.88 -19.30
N SER A 569 20.39 4.13 -19.27
CA SER A 569 21.24 5.30 -19.33
C SER A 569 21.78 5.71 -17.96
N PHE A 570 21.01 5.53 -16.90
CA PHE A 570 21.38 5.90 -15.54
C PHE A 570 22.39 4.91 -14.96
N GLY A 571 22.18 3.61 -15.21
CA GLY A 571 23.09 2.53 -14.82
C GLY A 571 24.51 2.62 -15.41
N LYS A 572 24.73 3.42 -16.46
CA LYS A 572 26.06 3.70 -17.03
C LYS A 572 26.88 4.66 -16.17
N VAL A 573 26.24 5.42 -15.28
CA VAL A 573 26.88 6.47 -14.48
C VAL A 573 26.92 6.08 -13.00
N VAL A 574 25.80 5.56 -12.48
CA VAL A 574 25.67 5.10 -11.09
C VAL A 574 24.78 3.86 -11.02
N PRO A 575 24.99 2.95 -10.05
CA PRO A 575 24.07 1.85 -9.80
C PRO A 575 22.65 2.38 -9.53
N PRO A 576 21.63 1.95 -10.31
CA PRO A 576 20.29 2.49 -10.15
C PRO A 576 19.60 1.86 -8.94
N SER A 577 18.91 2.68 -8.15
CA SER A 577 18.03 2.25 -7.05
C SER A 577 16.65 2.88 -7.22
N PHE A 578 15.64 2.33 -6.56
CA PHE A 578 14.27 2.88 -6.61
C PHE A 578 14.21 4.32 -6.09
N LEU A 579 14.89 4.60 -4.98
CA LEU A 579 15.03 5.94 -4.42
C LEU A 579 15.77 6.89 -5.36
N ASP A 580 16.84 6.40 -6.03
CA ASP A 580 17.63 7.26 -6.90
C ASP A 580 16.90 7.72 -8.16
N LEU A 581 15.91 6.95 -8.63
CA LEU A 581 15.06 7.31 -9.77
C LEU A 581 14.10 8.46 -9.45
N GLY A 582 13.69 8.61 -8.19
CA GLY A 582 12.87 9.74 -7.75
C GLY A 582 11.42 9.74 -8.25
N LEU A 583 10.93 8.63 -8.83
CA LEU A 583 9.58 8.57 -9.42
C LEU A 583 8.48 8.59 -8.35
N ALA A 584 8.73 8.02 -7.16
CA ALA A 584 7.79 8.05 -6.05
C ALA A 584 7.65 9.48 -5.50
N GLU A 585 8.76 10.20 -5.42
CA GLU A 585 8.83 11.59 -5.00
C GLU A 585 8.09 12.50 -5.98
N LEU A 586 8.15 12.22 -7.29
CA LEU A 586 7.33 12.94 -8.28
C LEU A 586 5.83 12.74 -8.06
N VAL A 587 5.39 11.53 -7.75
CA VAL A 587 3.98 11.25 -7.40
C VAL A 587 3.58 11.99 -6.12
N SER A 588 4.43 11.98 -5.10
CA SER A 588 4.20 12.74 -3.86
C SER A 588 4.10 14.24 -4.12
N ILE A 589 5.03 14.83 -4.89
CA ILE A 589 5.02 16.25 -5.28
C ILE A 589 3.71 16.61 -5.99
N TYR A 590 3.26 15.77 -6.93
CA TYR A 590 2.00 15.99 -7.64
C TYR A 590 0.81 16.01 -6.67
N ASN A 591 0.73 15.02 -5.76
CA ASN A 591 -0.37 14.90 -4.81
C ASN A 591 -0.42 16.09 -3.84
N ASP A 592 0.72 16.49 -3.28
CA ASP A 592 0.81 17.62 -2.36
C ASP A 592 0.36 18.93 -3.03
N LEU A 593 0.80 19.17 -4.26
CA LEU A 593 0.38 20.33 -5.05
C LEU A 593 -1.13 20.30 -5.37
N CYS A 594 -1.70 19.13 -5.66
CA CYS A 594 -3.14 18.97 -5.85
C CYS A 594 -3.94 19.28 -4.58
N GLN A 595 -3.47 18.84 -3.41
CA GLN A 595 -4.11 19.16 -2.12
C GLN A 595 -4.08 20.65 -1.79
N LEU A 596 -3.04 21.36 -2.23
CA LEU A 596 -2.94 22.82 -2.16
C LEU A 596 -3.82 23.55 -3.20
N GLY A 597 -4.59 22.82 -4.01
CA GLY A 597 -5.44 23.38 -5.07
C GLY A 597 -4.66 23.82 -6.32
N LYS A 598 -3.38 23.44 -6.44
CA LYS A 598 -2.48 23.82 -7.54
C LYS A 598 -2.09 22.58 -8.35
N ARG A 599 -2.96 22.09 -9.21
CA ARG A 599 -2.63 20.93 -10.06
C ARG A 599 -1.47 21.27 -11.02
N PRO A 600 -0.27 20.65 -10.90
CA PRO A 600 0.87 21.03 -11.71
C PRO A 600 0.77 20.42 -13.12
N PRO A 601 1.25 21.13 -14.17
CA PRO A 601 1.40 20.54 -15.50
C PRO A 601 2.41 19.40 -15.46
N VAL A 602 2.15 18.34 -16.23
CA VAL A 602 3.06 17.20 -16.41
C VAL A 602 3.43 17.12 -17.89
N ILE A 603 4.72 17.04 -18.20
CA ILE A 603 5.24 16.85 -19.55
C ILE A 603 6.14 15.61 -19.62
N ASP A 604 6.15 14.92 -20.77
CA ASP A 604 7.00 13.76 -21.00
C ASP A 604 8.19 14.11 -21.89
N ALA A 605 9.37 13.65 -21.48
CA ALA A 605 10.62 13.87 -22.19
C ALA A 605 10.61 13.33 -23.64
N THR A 606 9.83 12.28 -23.90
CA THR A 606 9.65 11.70 -25.24
C THR A 606 8.90 12.67 -26.15
N ASP A 607 7.81 13.26 -25.65
CA ASP A 607 7.01 14.23 -26.40
C ASP A 607 7.84 15.49 -26.68
N LEU A 608 8.55 15.98 -25.66
CA LEU A 608 9.47 17.12 -25.76
C LEU A 608 10.57 16.88 -26.80
N ALA A 609 11.12 15.67 -26.88
CA ALA A 609 12.16 15.33 -27.86
C ALA A 609 11.61 15.20 -29.30
N GLN A 610 10.36 14.75 -29.44
CA GLN A 610 9.72 14.54 -30.74
C GLN A 610 9.15 15.82 -31.34
N ASN A 611 8.52 16.67 -30.52
CA ASN A 611 7.92 17.93 -30.96
C ASN A 611 8.14 19.03 -29.91
N PRO A 612 9.38 19.56 -29.80
CA PRO A 612 9.74 20.50 -28.74
C PRO A 612 8.93 21.79 -28.77
N GLU A 613 8.59 22.30 -29.95
CA GLU A 613 7.81 23.52 -30.12
C GLU A 613 6.41 23.39 -29.53
N ALA A 614 5.66 22.34 -29.90
CA ALA A 614 4.32 22.13 -29.38
C ALA A 614 4.32 21.87 -27.86
N THR A 615 5.27 21.06 -27.37
CA THR A 615 5.36 20.77 -25.92
C THR A 615 5.72 22.01 -25.11
N LEU A 616 6.68 22.82 -25.56
CA LEU A 616 7.08 24.05 -24.86
C LEU A 616 6.00 25.12 -24.92
N HIS A 617 5.30 25.26 -26.05
CA HIS A 617 4.17 26.19 -26.16
C HIS A 617 3.05 25.83 -25.16
N SER A 618 2.65 24.56 -25.10
CA SER A 618 1.65 24.10 -24.13
C SER A 618 2.11 24.30 -22.69
N LEU A 619 3.38 24.03 -22.38
CA LEU A 619 3.93 24.25 -21.05
C LEU A 619 3.91 25.73 -20.67
N CYS A 620 4.31 26.62 -21.59
CA CYS A 620 4.29 28.06 -21.34
C CYS A 620 2.88 28.58 -21.09
N GLU A 621 1.89 28.10 -21.85
CA GLU A 621 0.47 28.39 -21.64
C GLU A 621 0.00 27.95 -20.24
N ASP A 622 0.28 26.70 -19.85
CA ASP A 622 -0.10 26.16 -18.54
C ASP A 622 0.57 26.92 -17.38
N LEU A 623 1.80 27.40 -17.58
CA LEU A 623 2.52 28.23 -16.62
C LEU A 623 2.10 29.71 -16.67
N GLY A 624 1.35 30.14 -17.68
CA GLY A 624 0.97 31.54 -17.89
C GLY A 624 2.17 32.46 -18.19
N ILE A 625 3.14 31.99 -18.98
CA ILE A 625 4.30 32.77 -19.47
C ILE A 625 4.32 32.77 -21.01
N PRO A 626 4.88 33.81 -21.67
CA PRO A 626 4.94 33.83 -23.13
C PRO A 626 5.97 32.84 -23.67
N PHE A 627 5.64 32.08 -24.71
CA PHE A 627 6.62 31.26 -25.43
C PHE A 627 7.61 32.14 -26.23
N GLN A 628 8.88 31.74 -26.33
CA GLN A 628 9.90 32.41 -27.15
C GLN A 628 10.61 31.39 -28.05
N ASP A 629 10.74 31.68 -29.35
CA ASP A 629 11.39 30.79 -30.31
C ASP A 629 12.86 30.45 -29.96
N SER A 630 13.53 31.35 -29.23
CA SER A 630 14.89 31.14 -28.73
C SER A 630 15.00 29.89 -27.86
N MET A 631 13.92 29.46 -27.20
CA MET A 631 13.87 28.26 -26.36
C MET A 631 14.17 26.96 -27.14
N LEU A 632 14.08 26.96 -28.46
CA LEU A 632 14.26 25.74 -29.27
C LEU A 632 15.72 25.39 -29.58
N ARG A 633 16.65 26.34 -29.44
CA ARG A 633 18.05 26.17 -29.85
C ARG A 633 19.02 26.83 -28.88
N TRP A 634 20.18 26.21 -28.68
CA TRP A 634 21.27 26.75 -27.86
C TRP A 634 22.63 26.42 -28.50
N GLU A 635 23.67 27.11 -28.07
CA GLU A 635 25.03 26.79 -28.50
C GLU A 635 25.56 25.52 -27.83
N ALA A 636 26.31 24.71 -28.56
CA ALA A 636 27.00 23.56 -27.99
C ALA A 636 28.10 24.00 -27.00
N GLY A 637 28.51 23.09 -26.12
CA GLY A 637 29.54 23.30 -25.10
C GLY A 637 29.00 23.66 -23.71
N PRO A 638 29.89 23.65 -22.69
CA PRO A 638 29.54 23.98 -21.31
C PRO A 638 28.99 25.39 -21.16
N LYS A 639 28.16 25.61 -20.15
CA LYS A 639 27.52 26.91 -19.87
C LYS A 639 27.89 27.42 -18.48
N PRO A 640 27.97 28.75 -18.24
CA PRO A 640 28.24 29.30 -16.92
C PRO A 640 27.23 28.88 -15.85
N ILE A 641 25.99 28.58 -16.25
CA ILE A 641 24.90 28.12 -15.39
C ILE A 641 25.00 26.62 -15.03
N ASP A 642 25.96 25.88 -15.59
CA ASP A 642 26.14 24.46 -15.30
C ASP A 642 26.61 24.27 -13.84
N GLY A 643 25.95 23.37 -13.12
CA GLY A 643 26.43 22.92 -11.82
C GLY A 643 27.79 22.24 -11.91
N MET A 644 28.54 22.22 -10.81
CA MET A 644 29.92 21.68 -10.78
C MET A 644 30.01 20.19 -11.14
N TRP A 645 28.90 19.46 -11.07
CA TRP A 645 28.77 18.06 -11.48
C TRP A 645 28.66 17.87 -13.00
N ALA A 646 28.59 18.93 -13.80
CA ALA A 646 28.47 18.84 -15.26
C ALA A 646 29.47 17.92 -15.96
N PRO A 647 30.76 17.83 -15.57
CA PRO A 647 31.71 16.90 -16.19
C PRO A 647 31.28 15.42 -16.15
N TRP A 648 30.47 15.02 -15.16
CA TRP A 648 29.98 13.65 -15.00
C TRP A 648 28.66 13.39 -15.73
N TRP A 649 27.78 14.40 -15.81
CA TRP A 649 26.39 14.19 -16.25
C TRP A 649 26.06 14.80 -17.62
N TYR A 650 26.75 15.88 -18.03
CA TYR A 650 26.28 16.77 -19.11
C TYR A 650 26.96 16.55 -20.47
N LYS A 651 27.81 15.54 -20.59
CA LYS A 651 28.51 15.17 -21.84
C LYS A 651 27.60 15.08 -23.08
N SER A 652 26.34 14.69 -22.90
CA SER A 652 25.37 14.60 -24.01
C SER A 652 24.80 15.96 -24.40
N VAL A 653 24.43 16.81 -23.44
CA VAL A 653 23.81 18.11 -23.72
C VAL A 653 24.84 19.13 -24.21
N HIS A 654 26.10 19.02 -23.76
CA HIS A 654 27.22 19.81 -24.29
C HIS A 654 27.48 19.57 -25.79
N LYS A 655 26.95 18.49 -26.38
CA LYS A 655 27.05 18.20 -27.82
C LYS A 655 25.79 18.59 -28.60
N SER A 656 24.70 18.96 -27.92
CA SER A 656 23.44 19.29 -28.56
C SER A 656 23.31 20.79 -28.80
N THR A 657 22.49 21.17 -29.76
CA THR A 657 22.13 22.56 -30.06
C THR A 657 20.62 22.80 -29.98
N GLY A 658 19.89 21.84 -29.40
CA GLY A 658 18.43 21.79 -29.33
C GLY A 658 17.97 20.41 -28.88
N PHE A 659 16.65 20.19 -28.88
CA PHE A 659 16.05 18.87 -28.66
C PHE A 659 16.19 18.01 -29.92
N SER A 660 16.56 16.74 -29.75
CA SER A 660 16.75 15.80 -30.87
C SER A 660 15.91 14.54 -30.66
N SER A 661 15.30 14.05 -31.72
CA SER A 661 14.53 12.80 -31.70
C SER A 661 15.37 11.62 -31.23
N THR A 662 14.73 10.71 -30.50
CA THR A 662 15.33 9.43 -30.10
C THR A 662 15.68 8.55 -31.30
N ARG A 663 16.55 7.55 -31.08
CA ARG A 663 16.86 6.55 -32.10
C ARG A 663 15.58 5.85 -32.57
N LYS A 664 15.53 5.50 -33.86
CA LYS A 664 14.40 4.76 -34.46
C LYS A 664 14.09 3.43 -33.74
N TYR A 665 15.12 2.77 -33.21
CA TYR A 665 15.00 1.52 -32.46
C TYR A 665 15.74 1.63 -31.11
N PRO A 666 15.17 1.11 -30.01
CA PRO A 666 15.80 1.12 -28.70
C PRO A 666 16.97 0.13 -28.61
N GLU A 667 17.88 0.35 -27.66
CA GLU A 667 18.88 -0.66 -27.27
C GLU A 667 18.21 -1.79 -26.47
N PRO A 668 18.80 -3.00 -26.42
CA PRO A 668 18.31 -4.07 -25.55
C PRO A 668 18.25 -3.62 -24.08
N PHE A 669 17.15 -3.93 -23.40
CA PHE A 669 16.98 -3.60 -21.99
C PHE A 669 17.80 -4.57 -21.11
N PRO A 670 18.63 -4.08 -20.17
CA PRO A 670 19.38 -4.94 -19.25
C PRO A 670 18.44 -5.64 -18.27
N LEU A 671 18.34 -6.97 -18.32
CA LEU A 671 17.46 -7.76 -17.43
C LEU A 671 17.79 -7.60 -15.94
N SER A 672 19.03 -7.22 -15.60
CA SER A 672 19.43 -6.87 -14.23
C SER A 672 18.63 -5.70 -13.64
N HIS A 673 17.97 -4.89 -14.45
CA HIS A 673 17.12 -3.77 -14.01
C HIS A 673 15.62 -4.10 -14.06
N TYR A 674 15.23 -5.35 -14.32
CA TYR A 674 13.83 -5.71 -14.49
C TYR A 674 12.99 -5.47 -13.23
N ASP A 675 13.47 -5.92 -12.07
CA ASP A 675 12.77 -5.73 -10.79
C ASP A 675 12.57 -4.24 -10.47
N LEU A 676 13.56 -3.42 -10.81
CA LEU A 676 13.49 -1.98 -10.61
C LEU A 676 12.53 -1.32 -11.61
N LEU A 677 12.48 -1.80 -12.85
CA LEU A 677 11.48 -1.39 -13.84
C LEU A 677 10.07 -1.72 -13.35
N GLU A 678 9.85 -2.93 -12.85
CA GLU A 678 8.56 -3.40 -12.34
C GLU A 678 8.05 -2.52 -11.20
N GLN A 679 8.93 -2.13 -10.28
CA GLN A 679 8.60 -1.18 -9.19
C GLN A 679 8.30 0.24 -9.70
N SER A 680 9.04 0.70 -10.71
CA SER A 680 9.04 2.10 -11.14
C SER A 680 7.99 2.46 -12.20
N LEU A 681 7.69 1.51 -13.08
CA LEU A 681 6.80 1.73 -14.23
C LEU A 681 5.37 2.11 -13.83
N PRO A 682 4.75 1.54 -12.78
CA PRO A 682 3.43 1.97 -12.31
C PRO A 682 3.37 3.47 -11.95
N LEU A 683 4.43 4.01 -11.32
CA LEU A 683 4.51 5.42 -10.91
C LEU A 683 4.62 6.36 -12.13
N TYR A 684 5.46 5.99 -13.10
CA TYR A 684 5.54 6.69 -14.39
C TYR A 684 4.18 6.67 -15.10
N ASN A 685 3.55 5.50 -15.22
CA ASN A 685 2.25 5.36 -15.90
C ASN A 685 1.16 6.19 -15.22
N TRP A 686 1.21 6.29 -13.89
CA TRP A 686 0.29 7.14 -13.13
C TRP A 686 0.48 8.62 -13.49
N LEU A 687 1.72 9.14 -13.46
CA LEU A 687 2.02 10.53 -13.84
C LEU A 687 1.73 10.80 -15.33
N ARG A 688 1.99 9.83 -16.22
CA ARG A 688 1.77 9.94 -17.67
C ARG A 688 0.31 10.20 -18.02
N ARG A 689 -0.65 9.71 -17.22
CA ARG A 689 -2.10 10.00 -17.38
C ARG A 689 -2.45 11.47 -17.14
N HIS A 690 -1.56 12.21 -16.51
CA HIS A 690 -1.72 13.64 -16.26
C HIS A 690 -0.97 14.52 -17.27
N VAL A 691 -0.27 13.92 -18.24
CA VAL A 691 0.33 14.66 -19.34
C VAL A 691 -0.77 15.17 -20.26
N ARG A 692 -0.81 16.50 -20.46
CA ARG A 692 -1.67 17.12 -21.47
C ARG A 692 -1.15 16.65 -22.83
N GLN A 693 -1.99 15.96 -23.60
CA GLN A 693 -1.60 15.48 -24.92
C GLN A 693 -1.32 16.69 -25.83
N ALA A 694 -0.05 17.08 -25.94
CA ALA A 694 0.38 17.97 -27.01
C ALA A 694 0.16 17.20 -28.31
N SER A 695 -0.69 17.72 -29.20
CA SER A 695 -1.08 17.03 -30.43
C SER A 695 0.17 16.68 -31.26
N THR A 696 0.58 15.42 -31.22
CA THR A 696 1.69 14.90 -32.02
C THR A 696 1.12 14.03 -33.14
N LEU A 697 1.18 14.57 -34.36
CA LEU A 697 1.41 13.86 -35.65
C LEU A 697 0.51 12.67 -36.07
N PHE A 698 -0.49 12.28 -35.29
CA PHE A 698 -1.67 11.54 -35.75
C PHE A 698 -2.83 12.53 -35.88
N LYS A 699 -3.75 12.30 -36.83
CA LYS A 699 -5.04 13.02 -36.89
C LYS A 699 -5.51 13.26 -35.46
N THR A 700 -5.75 14.53 -35.13
CA THR A 700 -6.17 15.06 -33.81
C THR A 700 -6.66 13.94 -32.91
N PRO A 701 -6.06 13.68 -31.72
CA PRO A 701 -6.58 12.67 -30.81
C PRO A 701 -8.08 12.93 -30.72
N LEU A 702 -8.86 11.92 -31.15
CA LEU A 702 -10.31 12.07 -31.20
C LEU A 702 -10.73 12.58 -29.82
N PRO A 703 -11.54 13.65 -29.73
CA PRO A 703 -12.01 14.10 -28.43
C PRO A 703 -12.57 12.88 -27.70
N PRO A 704 -12.33 12.76 -26.37
CA PRO A 704 -12.84 11.63 -25.62
C PRO A 704 -14.34 11.52 -25.93
N PRO A 705 -14.80 10.38 -26.46
CA PRO A 705 -16.16 10.26 -26.91
C PRO A 705 -17.10 10.42 -25.72
N ASP A 706 -18.23 11.09 -25.94
CA ASP A 706 -19.27 11.19 -24.92
C ASP A 706 -19.74 9.78 -24.54
N LEU A 707 -19.78 9.50 -23.24
CA LEU A 707 -20.35 8.26 -22.75
C LEU A 707 -21.86 8.28 -23.00
N PRO A 708 -22.46 7.19 -23.51
CA PRO A 708 -23.91 7.12 -23.68
C PRO A 708 -24.69 7.39 -22.39
N VAL A 709 -24.10 7.04 -21.24
CA VAL A 709 -24.61 7.36 -19.91
C VAL A 709 -23.48 7.98 -19.08
N PRO A 710 -23.53 9.28 -18.74
CA PRO A 710 -22.47 9.98 -18.00
C PRO A 710 -22.11 9.35 -16.65
N ALA A 711 -23.09 8.73 -15.96
CA ALA A 711 -22.86 8.04 -14.69
C ALA A 711 -21.86 6.87 -14.79
N ASN A 712 -21.56 6.41 -16.01
CA ASN A 712 -20.60 5.32 -16.24
C ASN A 712 -19.12 5.78 -16.26
N GLU A 713 -18.83 7.08 -16.05
CA GLU A 713 -17.46 7.59 -16.00
C GLU A 713 -16.66 7.00 -14.82
N LYS A 714 -17.30 6.88 -13.65
CA LYS A 714 -16.67 6.42 -12.40
C LYS A 714 -17.22 5.07 -11.95
N LEU A 715 -17.04 4.04 -12.79
CA LEU A 715 -17.46 2.68 -12.48
C LEU A 715 -16.37 1.84 -11.82
N LEU A 716 -16.82 0.92 -10.97
CA LEU A 716 -16.01 -0.15 -10.40
C LEU A 716 -16.40 -1.48 -11.05
N ALA A 717 -15.40 -2.26 -11.47
CA ALA A 717 -15.58 -3.59 -12.05
C ALA A 717 -14.76 -4.62 -11.27
N TRP A 718 -15.28 -5.85 -11.16
CA TRP A 718 -14.52 -6.97 -10.61
C TRP A 718 -13.65 -7.60 -11.70
N VAL A 719 -12.36 -7.84 -11.43
CA VAL A 719 -11.46 -8.58 -12.32
C VAL A 719 -10.57 -9.50 -11.49
N GLY A 720 -10.65 -10.82 -11.71
CA GLY A 720 -9.92 -11.81 -10.93
C GLY A 720 -10.50 -11.92 -9.52
N ASP A 721 -9.84 -11.29 -8.57
CA ASP A 721 -10.14 -11.26 -7.14
C ASP A 721 -10.28 -9.82 -6.58
N GLU A 722 -10.18 -8.80 -7.43
CA GLU A 722 -10.18 -7.39 -7.04
C GLU A 722 -11.34 -6.58 -7.66
N ILE A 723 -11.77 -5.53 -6.95
CA ILE A 723 -12.64 -4.48 -7.50
C ILE A 723 -11.79 -3.29 -7.92
N LEU A 724 -11.82 -2.96 -9.20
CA LEU A 724 -10.96 -1.96 -9.83
C LEU A 724 -11.78 -0.83 -10.49
N PRO A 725 -11.29 0.42 -10.48
CA PRO A 725 -11.85 1.49 -11.30
C PRO A 725 -11.80 1.16 -12.79
N ARG A 726 -12.74 1.71 -13.58
CA ARG A 726 -12.89 1.53 -15.04
C ARG A 726 -11.55 1.52 -15.81
N GLU A 727 -10.68 2.48 -15.55
CA GLU A 727 -9.39 2.63 -16.26
C GLU A 727 -8.30 1.63 -15.84
N SER A 728 -8.51 0.97 -14.70
CA SER A 728 -7.61 -0.04 -14.13
C SER A 728 -8.11 -1.47 -14.37
N ALA A 729 -9.40 -1.65 -14.67
CA ALA A 729 -10.01 -2.96 -14.91
C ALA A 729 -9.50 -3.58 -16.22
N LYS A 730 -8.43 -4.37 -16.13
CA LYS A 730 -7.71 -4.96 -17.26
C LYS A 730 -7.33 -6.42 -16.98
N VAL A 731 -7.27 -7.22 -18.03
CA VAL A 731 -6.69 -8.57 -17.97
C VAL A 731 -5.28 -8.59 -18.55
N SER A 732 -4.49 -9.58 -18.14
CA SER A 732 -3.15 -9.82 -18.68
C SER A 732 -3.20 -10.06 -20.20
N VAL A 733 -2.20 -9.58 -20.94
CA VAL A 733 -2.02 -9.97 -22.36
C VAL A 733 -1.74 -11.47 -22.53
N PHE A 734 -1.38 -12.16 -21.43
CA PHE A 734 -1.26 -13.61 -21.38
C PHE A 734 -2.55 -14.33 -20.99
N ASP A 735 -3.67 -13.62 -20.80
CA ASP A 735 -4.96 -14.25 -20.59
C ASP A 735 -5.46 -14.94 -21.87
N SER A 736 -6.05 -16.12 -21.70
CA SER A 736 -6.69 -16.91 -22.75
C SER A 736 -7.67 -16.10 -23.62
N VAL A 737 -8.42 -15.16 -23.03
CA VAL A 737 -9.37 -14.33 -23.78
C VAL A 737 -8.66 -13.41 -24.78
N VAL A 738 -7.47 -12.91 -24.43
CA VAL A 738 -6.70 -12.01 -25.30
C VAL A 738 -6.00 -12.79 -26.42
N GLN A 739 -5.47 -13.97 -26.10
CA GLN A 739 -4.71 -14.77 -27.08
C GLN A 739 -5.61 -15.50 -28.09
N GLY A 740 -6.85 -15.83 -27.73
CA GLY A 740 -7.70 -16.65 -28.61
C GLY A 740 -9.21 -16.60 -28.33
N GLY A 741 -9.72 -15.61 -27.59
CA GLY A 741 -11.16 -15.50 -27.29
C GLY A 741 -11.71 -16.61 -26.39
N ASP A 742 -10.82 -17.25 -25.63
CA ASP A 742 -11.12 -18.44 -24.83
C ASP A 742 -11.75 -18.10 -23.47
N SER A 743 -13.05 -17.80 -23.52
CA SER A 743 -13.88 -17.43 -22.37
C SER A 743 -15.38 -17.65 -22.62
N VAL A 744 -16.14 -17.74 -21.54
CA VAL A 744 -17.61 -17.76 -21.52
C VAL A 744 -18.16 -16.50 -20.84
N TRP A 745 -19.41 -16.14 -21.11
CA TRP A 745 -20.02 -14.95 -20.52
C TRP A 745 -21.53 -15.06 -20.36
N GLU A 746 -22.11 -14.14 -19.58
CA GLU A 746 -23.54 -13.96 -19.37
C GLU A 746 -23.91 -12.47 -19.33
N GLY A 747 -25.15 -12.18 -19.71
CA GLY A 747 -25.76 -10.86 -19.58
C GLY A 747 -26.85 -10.90 -18.54
N LEU A 748 -26.65 -10.22 -17.41
CA LEU A 748 -27.61 -10.15 -16.30
C LEU A 748 -28.27 -8.78 -16.26
N ARG A 749 -29.44 -8.71 -15.64
CA ARG A 749 -30.17 -7.45 -15.47
C ARG A 749 -30.73 -7.28 -14.08
N VAL A 750 -30.63 -6.06 -13.58
CA VAL A 750 -31.13 -5.64 -12.28
C VAL A 750 -32.42 -4.86 -12.46
N TYR A 751 -33.47 -5.30 -11.76
CA TYR A 751 -34.75 -4.61 -11.65
C TYR A 751 -35.13 -4.48 -10.18
N ARG A 752 -35.37 -3.26 -9.69
CA ARG A 752 -35.84 -2.98 -8.32
C ARG A 752 -35.16 -3.83 -7.23
N GLY A 753 -33.82 -3.81 -7.21
CA GLY A 753 -32.99 -4.48 -6.23
C GLY A 753 -32.84 -6.00 -6.42
N LYS A 754 -33.38 -6.56 -7.51
CA LYS A 754 -33.32 -8.00 -7.81
C LYS A 754 -32.61 -8.26 -9.13
N ILE A 755 -31.86 -9.35 -9.19
CA ILE A 755 -31.25 -9.85 -10.43
C ILE A 755 -32.20 -10.87 -11.05
N PHE A 756 -32.79 -10.52 -12.20
CA PHE A 756 -33.77 -11.37 -12.87
C PHE A 756 -33.10 -12.63 -13.44
N LYS A 757 -33.69 -13.80 -13.15
CA LYS A 757 -33.24 -15.11 -13.66
C LYS A 757 -31.77 -15.46 -13.38
N LEU A 758 -31.21 -14.96 -12.28
CA LEU A 758 -29.79 -15.15 -11.94
C LEU A 758 -29.37 -16.62 -11.92
N GLU A 759 -30.16 -17.50 -11.30
CA GLU A 759 -29.80 -18.91 -11.16
C GLU A 759 -29.72 -19.61 -12.51
N GLU A 760 -30.67 -19.33 -13.40
CA GLU A 760 -30.68 -19.88 -14.77
C GLU A 760 -29.51 -19.34 -15.61
N HIS A 761 -29.14 -18.08 -15.42
CA HIS A 761 -27.94 -17.51 -16.06
C HIS A 761 -26.67 -18.20 -15.57
N LEU A 762 -26.56 -18.47 -14.27
CA LEU A 762 -25.42 -19.17 -13.70
C LEU A 762 -25.36 -20.62 -14.20
N ASP A 763 -26.48 -21.34 -14.26
CA ASP A 763 -26.55 -22.69 -14.85
C ASP A 763 -25.90 -22.71 -16.23
N ARG A 764 -26.30 -21.79 -17.12
CA ARG A 764 -25.76 -21.71 -18.48
C ARG A 764 -24.29 -21.29 -18.54
N LEU A 765 -23.83 -20.43 -17.64
CA LEU A 765 -22.41 -20.07 -17.52
C LEU A 765 -21.58 -21.32 -17.18
N PHE A 766 -22.01 -22.10 -16.20
CA PHE A 766 -21.34 -23.33 -15.76
C PHE A 766 -21.37 -24.42 -16.84
N ASP A 767 -22.51 -24.60 -17.52
CA ASP A 767 -22.62 -25.54 -18.65
C ASP A 767 -21.69 -25.15 -19.80
N SER A 768 -21.61 -23.85 -20.12
CA SER A 768 -20.69 -23.34 -21.15
C SER A 768 -19.22 -23.57 -20.76
N ALA A 769 -18.86 -23.28 -19.51
CA ALA A 769 -17.50 -23.53 -19.00
C ALA A 769 -17.14 -25.02 -19.02
N LYS A 770 -18.11 -25.88 -18.67
CA LYS A 770 -17.96 -27.34 -18.71
C LYS A 770 -17.80 -27.86 -20.14
N ALA A 771 -18.57 -27.35 -21.09
CA ALA A 771 -18.45 -27.70 -22.51
C ALA A 771 -17.07 -27.36 -23.07
N LEU A 772 -16.46 -26.25 -22.61
CA LEU A 772 -15.09 -25.87 -22.95
C LEU A 772 -14.02 -26.54 -22.08
N ALA A 773 -14.38 -27.48 -21.19
CA ALA A 773 -13.48 -28.19 -20.29
C ALA A 773 -12.64 -27.27 -19.38
N PHE A 774 -13.26 -26.22 -18.83
CA PHE A 774 -12.61 -25.37 -17.83
C PHE A 774 -12.33 -26.18 -16.56
N LYS A 775 -11.20 -25.90 -15.91
CA LYS A 775 -10.81 -26.46 -14.61
C LYS A 775 -10.69 -25.31 -13.61
N ASN A 776 -10.85 -25.61 -12.32
CA ASN A 776 -10.80 -24.61 -11.24
C ASN A 776 -11.76 -23.43 -11.52
N VAL A 777 -12.99 -23.76 -11.93
CA VAL A 777 -14.07 -22.79 -12.09
C VAL A 777 -14.52 -22.34 -10.69
N PRO A 778 -14.70 -21.04 -10.41
CA PRO A 778 -15.21 -20.56 -9.13
C PRO A 778 -16.59 -21.15 -8.81
N THR A 779 -16.90 -21.31 -7.53
CA THR A 779 -18.20 -21.83 -7.10
C THR A 779 -19.32 -20.84 -7.43
N ARG A 780 -20.56 -21.33 -7.42
CA ARG A 780 -21.74 -20.49 -7.67
C ARG A 780 -21.81 -19.35 -6.66
N GLU A 781 -21.51 -19.64 -5.40
CA GLU A 781 -21.52 -18.73 -4.27
C GLU A 781 -20.44 -17.64 -4.43
N GLU A 782 -19.23 -18.01 -4.87
CA GLU A 782 -18.15 -17.07 -5.17
C GLU A 782 -18.53 -16.10 -6.30
N VAL A 783 -19.15 -16.63 -7.37
CA VAL A 783 -19.63 -15.79 -8.49
C VAL A 783 -20.72 -14.83 -8.02
N LYS A 784 -21.68 -15.29 -7.21
CA LYS A 784 -22.74 -14.44 -6.64
C LYS A 784 -22.18 -13.35 -5.73
N GLU A 785 -21.24 -13.69 -4.85
CA GLU A 785 -20.57 -12.73 -3.97
C GLU A 785 -19.84 -11.64 -4.77
N ALA A 786 -19.11 -12.02 -5.82
CA ALA A 786 -18.45 -11.06 -6.72
C ALA A 786 -19.47 -10.11 -7.38
N ILE A 787 -20.59 -10.65 -7.87
CA ILE A 787 -21.68 -9.84 -8.45
C ILE A 787 -22.25 -8.86 -7.42
N PHE A 788 -22.65 -9.34 -6.24
CA PHE A 788 -23.28 -8.52 -5.22
C PHE A 788 -22.35 -7.43 -4.70
N ARG A 789 -21.09 -7.76 -4.36
CA ARG A 789 -20.11 -6.76 -3.90
C ARG A 789 -19.91 -5.66 -4.94
N THR A 790 -19.85 -6.02 -6.22
CA THR A 790 -19.63 -5.04 -7.29
C THR A 790 -20.84 -4.12 -7.47
N LEU A 791 -22.07 -4.65 -7.46
CA LEU A 791 -23.28 -3.83 -7.54
C LEU A 791 -23.44 -2.90 -6.34
N ILE A 792 -23.22 -3.40 -5.12
CA ILE A 792 -23.34 -2.62 -3.88
C ILE A 792 -22.34 -1.46 -3.87
N ARG A 793 -21.09 -1.70 -4.29
CA ARG A 793 -20.06 -0.64 -4.35
C ARG A 793 -20.36 0.43 -5.40
N ASN A 794 -21.11 0.09 -6.45
CA ASN A 794 -21.58 1.05 -7.47
C ASN A 794 -22.96 1.64 -7.15
N GLN A 795 -23.64 1.22 -6.09
CA GLN A 795 -25.03 1.59 -5.77
C GLN A 795 -26.03 1.27 -6.91
N MET A 796 -25.77 0.18 -7.63
CA MET A 796 -26.55 -0.25 -8.79
C MET A 796 -27.67 -1.20 -8.39
N PHE A 797 -28.82 -0.64 -8.04
CA PHE A 797 -29.99 -1.40 -7.61
C PHE A 797 -31.14 -1.39 -8.63
N ASP A 798 -31.01 -0.70 -9.76
CA ASP A 798 -32.00 -0.74 -10.84
C ASP A 798 -31.35 -0.35 -12.18
N ASN A 799 -32.06 -0.52 -13.30
CA ASN A 799 -31.66 -0.04 -14.64
C ASN A 799 -30.18 -0.33 -15.01
N SER A 800 -29.68 -1.47 -14.55
CA SER A 800 -28.28 -1.85 -14.68
C SER A 800 -28.16 -3.18 -15.41
N HIS A 801 -27.18 -3.27 -16.30
CA HIS A 801 -26.82 -4.49 -17.00
C HIS A 801 -25.43 -4.94 -16.56
N ILE A 802 -25.27 -6.24 -16.34
CA ILE A 802 -24.00 -6.83 -15.94
C ILE A 802 -23.52 -7.73 -17.06
N ARG A 803 -22.34 -7.43 -17.59
CA ARG A 803 -21.58 -8.37 -18.41
C ARG A 803 -20.71 -9.20 -17.47
N LEU A 804 -21.17 -10.41 -17.18
CA LEU A 804 -20.43 -11.41 -16.41
C LEU A 804 -19.57 -12.22 -17.38
N SER A 805 -18.26 -12.31 -17.19
CA SER A 805 -17.39 -13.13 -18.04
C SER A 805 -16.46 -13.98 -17.21
N LEU A 806 -16.19 -15.20 -17.67
CA LEU A 806 -15.23 -16.12 -17.07
C LEU A 806 -14.25 -16.56 -18.14
N THR A 807 -13.00 -16.12 -18.02
CA THR A 807 -11.92 -16.58 -18.89
C THR A 807 -11.29 -17.85 -18.33
N ARG A 808 -10.63 -18.64 -19.19
CA ARG A 808 -9.80 -19.76 -18.71
C ARG A 808 -8.57 -19.27 -17.92
N GLY A 809 -8.30 -17.97 -17.96
CA GLY A 809 -7.30 -17.27 -17.17
C GLY A 809 -5.95 -17.07 -17.85
N LYS A 810 -5.00 -16.52 -17.08
CA LYS A 810 -3.62 -16.30 -17.49
C LYS A 810 -2.92 -17.61 -17.85
N LYS A 811 -2.12 -17.59 -18.91
CA LYS A 811 -1.23 -18.68 -19.30
C LYS A 811 0.19 -18.46 -18.80
N VAL A 812 0.90 -19.55 -18.50
CA VAL A 812 2.35 -19.52 -18.20
C VAL A 812 3.20 -19.21 -19.44
N THR A 813 2.67 -19.46 -20.63
CA THR A 813 3.32 -19.13 -21.91
C THR A 813 2.27 -18.94 -23.01
N SER A 814 2.66 -18.26 -24.09
CA SER A 814 1.81 -18.13 -25.28
C SER A 814 1.66 -19.48 -25.97
N GLY A 815 0.43 -19.82 -26.35
CA GLY A 815 0.14 -21.07 -27.08
C GLY A 815 -1.34 -21.44 -27.08
N MET A 816 -1.74 -22.33 -27.99
CA MET A 816 -3.15 -22.74 -28.13
C MET A 816 -3.60 -23.71 -27.04
N SER A 817 -2.68 -24.50 -26.45
CA SER A 817 -3.06 -25.53 -25.47
C SER A 817 -3.66 -24.91 -24.20
N PRO A 818 -4.81 -25.42 -23.70
CA PRO A 818 -5.37 -25.00 -22.42
C PRO A 818 -4.56 -25.54 -21.23
N ALA A 819 -3.60 -26.45 -21.44
CA ALA A 819 -2.72 -26.95 -20.39
C ALA A 819 -1.80 -25.87 -19.81
N PHE A 820 -1.63 -24.73 -20.51
CA PHE A 820 -0.84 -23.61 -20.02
C PHE A 820 -1.58 -22.71 -19.04
N ASN A 821 -2.90 -22.89 -18.85
CA ASN A 821 -3.74 -22.14 -17.92
C ASN A 821 -3.59 -22.67 -16.48
N LEU A 822 -2.43 -22.43 -15.87
CA LEU A 822 -2.10 -22.93 -14.53
C LEU A 822 -2.45 -21.96 -13.39
N TYR A 823 -2.84 -20.72 -13.72
CA TYR A 823 -3.16 -19.69 -12.73
C TYR A 823 -4.63 -19.68 -12.28
N GLY A 824 -5.48 -20.57 -12.82
CA GLY A 824 -6.92 -20.59 -12.56
C GLY A 824 -7.71 -19.64 -13.46
N CYS A 825 -9.04 -19.69 -13.36
CA CYS A 825 -9.93 -18.86 -14.17
C CYS A 825 -9.91 -17.39 -13.73
N THR A 826 -10.20 -16.46 -14.63
CA THR A 826 -10.37 -15.04 -14.31
C THR A 826 -11.84 -14.65 -14.45
N LEU A 827 -12.49 -14.34 -13.33
CA LEU A 827 -13.86 -13.84 -13.29
C LEU A 827 -13.87 -12.32 -13.52
N ILE A 828 -14.81 -11.85 -14.34
CA ILE A 828 -15.01 -10.44 -14.65
C ILE A 828 -16.49 -10.09 -14.42
N VAL A 829 -16.74 -9.11 -13.56
CA VAL A 829 -18.08 -8.54 -13.35
C VAL A 829 -18.04 -7.08 -13.78
N LEU A 830 -18.65 -6.79 -14.94
CA LEU A 830 -18.72 -5.44 -15.50
C LEU A 830 -20.18 -4.95 -15.49
N PRO A 831 -20.61 -4.22 -14.44
CA PRO A 831 -21.92 -3.59 -14.43
C PRO A 831 -21.86 -2.17 -15.05
N GLU A 832 -22.92 -1.79 -15.76
CA GLU A 832 -23.10 -0.44 -16.30
C GLU A 832 -24.55 0.02 -16.09
N TRP A 833 -24.74 1.32 -15.87
CA TRP A 833 -26.05 1.94 -16.01
C TRP A 833 -26.45 1.82 -17.48
N LYS A 834 -27.52 1.08 -17.75
CA LYS A 834 -27.89 0.69 -19.10
C LYS A 834 -29.40 0.42 -19.18
N PRO A 835 -30.21 1.45 -19.49
CA PRO A 835 -31.64 1.26 -19.79
C PRO A 835 -31.81 0.36 -21.04
N PRO A 836 -33.05 -0.13 -21.33
CA PRO A 836 -33.30 -0.92 -22.53
C PRO A 836 -32.74 -0.23 -23.78
N VAL A 837 -31.99 -0.97 -24.60
CA VAL A 837 -31.21 -0.39 -25.72
C VAL A 837 -32.02 -0.18 -27.00
N TYR A 838 -33.20 -0.80 -27.10
CA TYR A 838 -34.07 -0.73 -28.27
C TYR A 838 -35.38 -0.01 -27.96
N ASP A 839 -36.01 0.55 -29.00
CA ASP A 839 -37.33 1.16 -28.89
C ASP A 839 -38.42 0.07 -28.77
N ASN A 840 -38.71 -0.30 -27.53
CA ASN A 840 -39.78 -1.24 -27.22
C ASN A 840 -41.19 -0.62 -27.40
N THR A 841 -41.30 0.68 -27.69
CA THR A 841 -42.58 1.39 -27.86
C THR A 841 -43.03 1.42 -29.31
N HIS A 842 -42.13 1.78 -30.24
CA HIS A 842 -42.42 1.91 -31.67
C HIS A 842 -41.83 0.78 -32.53
N GLY A 843 -40.90 0.00 -31.97
CA GLY A 843 -40.26 -1.12 -32.66
C GLY A 843 -39.04 -0.72 -33.48
N VAL A 844 -38.38 -1.74 -34.02
CA VAL A 844 -37.10 -1.64 -34.75
C VAL A 844 -37.21 -2.11 -36.20
N THR A 845 -36.23 -1.71 -37.01
CA THR A 845 -36.02 -2.19 -38.38
C THR A 845 -34.91 -3.24 -38.40
N LEU A 846 -35.17 -4.37 -39.06
CA LEU A 846 -34.21 -5.45 -39.24
C LEU A 846 -33.78 -5.59 -40.71
N VAL A 847 -32.58 -6.10 -40.91
CA VAL A 847 -32.08 -6.55 -42.23
C VAL A 847 -31.50 -7.95 -42.14
N THR A 848 -31.57 -8.73 -43.21
CA THR A 848 -30.95 -10.05 -43.27
C THR A 848 -29.48 -9.93 -43.62
N ALA A 849 -28.62 -10.51 -42.77
CA ALA A 849 -27.19 -10.58 -43.01
C ALA A 849 -26.82 -11.71 -44.00
N THR A 850 -25.76 -11.45 -44.77
CA THR A 850 -25.07 -12.47 -45.57
C THR A 850 -24.21 -13.37 -44.70
N THR A 851 -23.66 -12.85 -43.60
CA THR A 851 -22.98 -13.65 -42.58
C THR A 851 -23.91 -14.71 -41.98
N ARG A 852 -23.54 -15.99 -42.10
CA ARG A 852 -24.30 -17.13 -41.54
C ARG A 852 -23.95 -17.36 -40.08
N ARG A 853 -24.92 -17.86 -39.31
CA ARG A 853 -24.72 -18.17 -37.89
C ARG A 853 -23.82 -19.38 -37.70
N ASN A 854 -23.06 -19.40 -36.60
CA ASN A 854 -22.17 -20.51 -36.28
C ASN A 854 -22.94 -21.84 -36.21
N SER A 855 -22.36 -22.87 -36.81
CA SER A 855 -22.85 -24.24 -36.75
C SER A 855 -22.31 -24.96 -35.50
N PRO A 856 -23.08 -25.87 -34.88
CA PRO A 856 -22.58 -26.80 -33.87
C PRO A 856 -21.33 -27.58 -34.30
N ASN A 857 -21.11 -27.75 -35.61
CA ASN A 857 -19.92 -28.42 -36.16
C ASN A 857 -18.64 -27.56 -36.12
N ASN A 858 -18.73 -26.27 -35.83
CA ASN A 858 -17.59 -25.35 -35.82
C ASN A 858 -17.40 -24.73 -34.44
N LEU A 859 -18.42 -24.03 -33.96
CA LEU A 859 -18.45 -23.41 -32.63
C LEU A 859 -19.91 -23.32 -32.21
N ASP A 860 -20.36 -24.27 -31.39
CA ASP A 860 -21.77 -24.38 -31.02
C ASP A 860 -22.23 -23.13 -30.24
N SER A 861 -23.22 -22.44 -30.83
CA SER A 861 -23.86 -21.24 -30.26
C SER A 861 -24.58 -21.51 -28.93
N LYS A 862 -24.79 -22.77 -28.53
CA LYS A 862 -25.28 -23.12 -27.18
C LYS A 862 -24.25 -22.82 -26.10
N ILE A 863 -22.97 -22.79 -26.43
CA ILE A 863 -21.92 -22.30 -25.55
C ILE A 863 -21.95 -20.78 -25.60
N HIS A 864 -22.22 -20.12 -24.47
CA HIS A 864 -22.25 -18.67 -24.42
C HIS A 864 -20.83 -18.10 -24.33
N HIS A 865 -20.11 -18.11 -25.46
CA HIS A 865 -18.68 -17.79 -25.57
C HIS A 865 -18.41 -16.34 -26.00
N ASN A 866 -17.19 -15.82 -25.78
CA ASN A 866 -16.81 -14.46 -26.20
C ASN A 866 -16.33 -14.33 -27.66
N ASN A 867 -16.29 -15.41 -28.43
CA ASN A 867 -15.95 -15.38 -29.87
C ASN A 867 -17.09 -14.80 -30.73
N LEU A 868 -17.35 -13.50 -30.55
CA LEU A 868 -18.49 -12.78 -31.12
C LEU A 868 -18.21 -12.14 -32.49
N LEU A 869 -17.07 -12.43 -33.13
CA LEU A 869 -16.73 -11.83 -34.43
C LEU A 869 -17.80 -12.17 -35.50
N ASN A 870 -18.36 -13.39 -35.48
CA ASN A 870 -19.47 -13.78 -36.35
C ASN A 870 -20.68 -12.84 -36.21
N ASN A 871 -21.07 -12.55 -34.96
CA ASN A 871 -22.18 -11.64 -34.64
C ASN A 871 -21.84 -10.18 -35.00
N ILE A 872 -20.61 -9.73 -34.73
CA ILE A 872 -20.16 -8.36 -35.04
C ILE A 872 -20.17 -8.11 -36.55
N LEU A 873 -19.76 -9.08 -37.37
CA LEU A 873 -19.81 -8.96 -38.83
C LEU A 873 -21.25 -8.77 -39.34
N ALA A 874 -22.20 -9.55 -38.81
CA ALA A 874 -23.62 -9.34 -39.10
C ALA A 874 -24.12 -7.95 -38.64
N LYS A 875 -23.67 -7.47 -37.47
CA LYS A 875 -24.02 -6.12 -37.00
C LYS A 875 -23.43 -5.02 -37.88
N ILE A 876 -22.23 -5.21 -38.45
CA ILE A 876 -21.65 -4.28 -39.45
C ILE A 876 -22.53 -4.21 -40.69
N GLU A 877 -23.00 -5.35 -41.20
CA GLU A 877 -23.95 -5.38 -42.32
C GLU A 877 -25.25 -4.63 -41.98
N GLY A 878 -25.79 -4.85 -40.78
CA GLY A 878 -26.95 -4.13 -40.26
C GLY A 878 -26.76 -2.62 -40.24
N ASN A 879 -25.64 -2.15 -39.68
CA ASN A 879 -25.31 -0.73 -39.63
C ASN A 879 -25.16 -0.12 -41.03
N ASN A 880 -24.50 -0.82 -41.97
CA ASN A 880 -24.35 -0.35 -43.35
C ASN A 880 -25.69 -0.26 -44.10
N ALA A 881 -26.68 -1.04 -43.69
CA ALA A 881 -28.05 -0.98 -44.20
C ALA A 881 -28.94 0.03 -43.45
N ASN A 882 -28.42 0.75 -42.45
CA ASN A 882 -29.18 1.61 -41.53
C ASN A 882 -30.33 0.85 -40.82
N ALA A 883 -30.10 -0.40 -40.47
CA ALA A 883 -31.01 -1.22 -39.67
C ALA A 883 -30.53 -1.30 -38.21
N ASP A 884 -31.48 -1.46 -37.28
CA ASP A 884 -31.22 -1.52 -35.85
C ASP A 884 -30.57 -2.84 -35.42
N ASP A 885 -30.89 -3.94 -36.09
CA ASP A 885 -30.28 -5.27 -35.87
C ASP A 885 -30.31 -6.11 -37.17
N ALA A 886 -29.52 -7.18 -37.22
CA ALA A 886 -29.41 -8.04 -38.39
C ALA A 886 -29.87 -9.49 -38.13
N ILE A 887 -30.80 -10.00 -38.94
CA ILE A 887 -31.25 -11.40 -38.94
C ILE A 887 -30.16 -12.28 -39.55
N MET A 888 -29.77 -13.33 -38.84
CA MET A 888 -28.79 -14.32 -39.29
C MET A 888 -29.47 -15.63 -39.66
N LEU A 889 -29.08 -16.19 -40.81
CA LEU A 889 -29.56 -17.49 -41.27
C LEU A 889 -28.60 -18.62 -40.86
N ASP A 890 -29.13 -19.82 -40.68
CA ASP A 890 -28.36 -21.05 -40.55
C ASP A 890 -27.73 -21.48 -41.88
N LYS A 891 -26.92 -22.55 -41.83
CA LYS A 891 -26.22 -23.06 -43.03
C LYS A 891 -27.14 -23.58 -44.13
N ASP A 892 -28.39 -23.91 -43.82
CA ASP A 892 -29.38 -24.42 -44.78
C ASP A 892 -30.34 -23.32 -45.27
N GLY A 893 -30.16 -22.07 -44.79
CA GLY A 893 -30.94 -20.90 -45.21
C GLY A 893 -32.20 -20.62 -44.40
N PHE A 894 -32.42 -21.29 -43.26
CA PHE A 894 -33.51 -20.96 -42.33
C PHE A 894 -33.09 -19.89 -41.33
N VAL A 895 -34.05 -19.13 -40.80
CA VAL A 895 -33.75 -18.10 -39.79
C VAL A 895 -33.30 -18.75 -38.49
N SER A 896 -32.19 -18.26 -37.93
CA SER A 896 -31.63 -18.74 -36.66
C SER A 896 -31.96 -17.78 -35.51
N GLU A 897 -31.34 -16.61 -35.51
CA GLU A 897 -31.51 -15.53 -34.55
C GLU A 897 -31.04 -14.22 -35.19
N THR A 898 -31.09 -13.09 -34.49
CA THR A 898 -30.36 -11.89 -34.93
C THR A 898 -28.91 -11.96 -34.44
N ASN A 899 -28.08 -10.96 -34.77
CA ASN A 899 -26.72 -10.89 -34.24
C ASN A 899 -26.66 -10.78 -32.70
N ALA A 900 -27.74 -10.43 -31.99
CA ALA A 900 -27.71 -10.25 -30.54
C ALA A 900 -28.91 -10.83 -29.78
N THR A 901 -29.97 -11.27 -30.45
CA THR A 901 -31.25 -11.64 -29.82
C THR A 901 -31.93 -12.81 -30.55
N ASN A 902 -32.67 -13.65 -29.83
CA ASN A 902 -33.54 -14.64 -30.47
C ASN A 902 -34.75 -13.94 -31.12
N ILE A 903 -35.44 -14.62 -32.04
CA ILE A 903 -36.52 -14.03 -32.84
C ILE A 903 -37.79 -14.89 -32.83
N PHE A 904 -38.94 -14.22 -32.88
CA PHE A 904 -40.27 -14.81 -32.90
C PHE A 904 -41.13 -14.14 -33.97
N LEU A 905 -42.15 -14.85 -34.44
CA LEU A 905 -43.20 -14.27 -35.28
C LEU A 905 -44.59 -14.71 -34.81
N VAL A 906 -45.60 -13.93 -35.18
CA VAL A 906 -47.00 -14.32 -35.12
C VAL A 906 -47.53 -14.51 -36.53
N LYS A 907 -48.22 -15.63 -36.75
CA LYS A 907 -49.00 -15.85 -37.97
C LYS A 907 -50.32 -16.52 -37.65
N LYS A 908 -51.43 -15.91 -38.07
CA LYS A 908 -52.79 -16.39 -37.85
C LYS A 908 -53.06 -16.72 -36.37
N GLY A 909 -52.60 -15.85 -35.47
CA GLY A 909 -52.77 -16.00 -34.03
C GLY A 909 -51.89 -17.05 -33.34
N ARG A 910 -50.92 -17.64 -34.06
CA ARG A 910 -49.97 -18.62 -33.51
C ARG A 910 -48.60 -17.96 -33.38
N VAL A 911 -47.90 -18.22 -32.27
CA VAL A 911 -46.55 -17.73 -31.99
C VAL A 911 -45.55 -18.80 -32.43
N LEU A 912 -44.58 -18.41 -33.24
CA LEU A 912 -43.54 -19.30 -33.77
C LEU A 912 -42.15 -18.77 -33.46
N THR A 913 -41.19 -19.67 -33.21
CA THR A 913 -39.77 -19.34 -33.07
C THR A 913 -38.89 -20.44 -33.67
N PRO A 914 -37.71 -20.12 -34.22
CA PRO A 914 -36.76 -21.12 -34.69
C PRO A 914 -36.36 -22.12 -33.60
N HIS A 915 -36.03 -23.36 -33.99
CA HIS A 915 -35.35 -24.30 -33.11
C HIS A 915 -33.99 -23.74 -32.66
N ALA A 916 -33.59 -24.08 -31.43
CA ALA A 916 -32.27 -23.74 -30.89
C ALA A 916 -31.11 -24.57 -31.47
N ASP A 917 -31.17 -24.88 -32.77
CA ASP A 917 -30.17 -25.68 -33.49
C ASP A 917 -28.89 -24.87 -33.75
N TYR A 918 -29.05 -23.62 -34.21
CA TYR A 918 -27.95 -22.71 -34.60
C TYR A 918 -27.88 -21.42 -33.79
N CYS A 919 -28.78 -21.22 -32.81
CA CYS A 919 -28.83 -20.03 -31.97
C CYS A 919 -28.50 -20.35 -30.51
N LEU A 920 -28.28 -19.30 -29.70
CA LEU A 920 -28.20 -19.46 -28.25
C LEU A 920 -29.60 -19.79 -27.70
N PRO A 921 -29.77 -20.79 -26.81
CA PRO A 921 -31.02 -21.01 -26.10
C PRO A 921 -31.19 -19.90 -25.05
N GLY A 922 -31.75 -18.76 -25.47
CA GLY A 922 -31.89 -17.57 -24.64
C GLY A 922 -32.80 -17.79 -23.43
N ILE A 923 -32.40 -17.27 -22.27
CA ILE A 923 -33.23 -17.29 -21.06
C ILE A 923 -34.47 -16.41 -21.23
N THR A 924 -34.34 -15.25 -21.89
CA THR A 924 -35.49 -14.41 -22.27
C THR A 924 -36.41 -15.14 -23.23
N ARG A 925 -35.87 -15.88 -24.21
CA ARG A 925 -36.65 -16.71 -25.15
C ARG A 925 -37.46 -17.77 -24.38
N ALA A 926 -36.82 -18.54 -23.51
CA ALA A 926 -37.50 -19.53 -22.68
C ALA A 926 -38.60 -18.90 -21.81
N THR A 927 -38.29 -17.78 -21.17
CA THR A 927 -39.27 -17.02 -20.36
C THR A 927 -40.47 -16.56 -21.18
N VAL A 928 -40.25 -16.07 -22.41
CA VAL A 928 -41.34 -15.64 -23.29
C VAL A 928 -42.16 -16.84 -23.79
N MET A 929 -41.54 -17.98 -24.08
CA MET A 929 -42.26 -19.22 -24.40
C MET A 929 -43.21 -19.65 -23.27
N ASP A 930 -42.75 -19.58 -22.02
CA ASP A 930 -43.59 -19.85 -20.85
C ASP A 930 -44.76 -18.86 -20.74
N LEU A 931 -44.50 -17.57 -21.01
CA LEU A 931 -45.53 -16.53 -21.03
C LEU A 931 -46.55 -16.74 -22.14
N VAL A 932 -46.14 -17.16 -23.34
CA VAL A 932 -47.05 -17.47 -24.46
C VAL A 932 -48.04 -18.55 -24.04
N VAL A 933 -47.55 -19.63 -23.41
CA VAL A 933 -48.40 -20.71 -22.89
C VAL A 933 -49.32 -20.21 -21.77
N LYS A 934 -48.80 -19.42 -20.83
CA LYS A 934 -49.56 -18.83 -19.71
C LYS A 934 -50.67 -17.89 -20.18
N GLU A 935 -50.41 -17.11 -21.24
CA GLU A 935 -51.37 -16.22 -21.89
C GLU A 935 -52.35 -16.98 -22.82
N ARG A 936 -52.30 -18.32 -22.84
CA ARG A 936 -53.17 -19.21 -23.62
C ARG A 936 -53.05 -19.02 -25.13
N LEU A 937 -51.85 -18.69 -25.60
CA LEU A 937 -51.51 -18.61 -27.03
C LEU A 937 -50.89 -19.93 -27.48
N VAL A 938 -51.02 -20.23 -28.77
CA VAL A 938 -50.41 -21.44 -29.36
C VAL A 938 -48.95 -21.16 -29.68
N LEU A 939 -48.05 -21.91 -29.05
CA LEU A 939 -46.61 -21.87 -29.32
C LEU A 939 -46.19 -23.02 -30.24
N GLU A 940 -45.38 -22.73 -31.25
CA GLU A 940 -44.74 -23.73 -32.10
C GLU A 940 -43.26 -23.41 -32.31
N GLU A 941 -42.41 -24.38 -31.99
CA GLU A 941 -40.99 -24.31 -32.30
C GLU A 941 -40.71 -25.17 -33.54
N ARG A 942 -40.15 -24.55 -34.60
CA ARG A 942 -39.79 -25.27 -35.83
C ARG A 942 -38.75 -24.52 -36.67
N ARG A 943 -38.31 -25.10 -37.78
CA ARG A 943 -37.56 -24.36 -38.81
C ARG A 943 -38.50 -23.37 -39.52
N ILE A 944 -38.04 -22.13 -39.67
CA ILE A 944 -38.82 -21.03 -40.25
C ILE A 944 -37.99 -20.37 -41.35
N SER A 945 -38.56 -20.27 -42.55
CA SER A 945 -37.92 -19.62 -43.69
C SER A 945 -37.98 -18.09 -43.57
N LEU A 946 -37.06 -17.39 -44.24
CA LEU A 946 -37.07 -15.92 -44.24
C LEU A 946 -38.38 -15.34 -44.82
N SER A 947 -38.95 -15.99 -45.84
CA SER A 947 -40.23 -15.58 -46.45
C SER A 947 -41.39 -15.59 -45.45
N GLU A 948 -41.36 -16.45 -44.45
CA GLU A 948 -42.38 -16.48 -43.40
C GLU A 948 -42.25 -15.30 -42.43
N PHE A 949 -41.04 -14.84 -42.15
CA PHE A 949 -40.83 -13.60 -41.40
C PHE A 949 -41.27 -12.38 -42.20
N HIS A 950 -41.00 -12.33 -43.50
CA HIS A 950 -41.46 -11.24 -44.38
C HIS A 950 -42.98 -11.15 -44.50
N THR A 951 -43.70 -12.25 -44.24
CA THR A 951 -45.16 -12.32 -44.36
C THR A 951 -45.85 -12.51 -43.00
N ALA A 952 -45.13 -12.33 -41.90
CA ALA A 952 -45.67 -12.42 -40.55
C ALA A 952 -46.66 -11.29 -40.24
N ASP A 953 -47.58 -11.57 -39.32
CA ASP A 953 -48.53 -10.56 -38.83
C ASP A 953 -47.86 -9.67 -37.76
N GLU A 954 -46.98 -10.25 -36.93
CA GLU A 954 -46.13 -9.53 -35.97
C GLU A 954 -44.75 -10.22 -35.90
N VAL A 955 -43.68 -9.50 -35.58
CA VAL A 955 -42.34 -10.05 -35.31
C VAL A 955 -41.75 -9.33 -34.09
N TRP A 956 -41.02 -10.05 -33.24
CA TRP A 956 -40.22 -9.45 -32.19
C TRP A 956 -38.95 -10.24 -31.93
N THR A 957 -38.01 -9.60 -31.25
CA THR A 957 -36.79 -10.22 -30.75
C THR A 957 -36.79 -10.29 -29.22
N THR A 958 -35.98 -11.20 -28.67
CA THR A 958 -35.84 -11.39 -27.22
C THR A 958 -34.39 -11.49 -26.79
N GLY A 959 -34.01 -10.75 -25.75
CA GLY A 959 -32.71 -10.87 -25.08
C GLY A 959 -32.59 -9.97 -23.85
N THR A 960 -31.63 -10.22 -22.96
CA THR A 960 -31.57 -9.53 -21.65
C THR A 960 -31.49 -8.00 -21.75
N MET A 961 -30.72 -7.45 -22.71
CA MET A 961 -30.61 -5.99 -22.88
C MET A 961 -31.83 -5.34 -23.56
N GLY A 962 -32.40 -6.01 -24.57
CA GLY A 962 -33.54 -5.51 -25.36
C GLY A 962 -34.91 -5.85 -24.76
N GLU A 963 -34.96 -6.81 -23.85
CA GLU A 963 -36.18 -7.43 -23.32
C GLU A 963 -36.96 -8.14 -24.44
N LEU A 964 -38.11 -7.58 -24.83
CA LEU A 964 -39.01 -8.09 -25.87
C LEU A 964 -39.27 -6.93 -26.86
N THR A 965 -38.48 -6.88 -27.93
CA THR A 965 -38.40 -5.75 -28.85
C THR A 965 -39.17 -6.01 -30.14
N PRO A 966 -40.21 -5.25 -30.48
CA PRO A 966 -40.98 -5.43 -31.71
C PRO A 966 -40.14 -5.11 -32.96
N ALA A 967 -40.30 -5.86 -34.04
CA ALA A 967 -39.74 -5.55 -35.35
C ALA A 967 -40.87 -5.21 -36.32
N VAL A 968 -40.91 -3.96 -36.77
CA VAL A 968 -41.97 -3.41 -37.63
C VAL A 968 -41.62 -3.42 -39.11
N LYS A 969 -40.34 -3.65 -39.44
CA LYS A 969 -39.85 -3.66 -40.81
C LYS A 969 -38.68 -4.64 -40.96
N ILE A 970 -38.69 -5.44 -42.02
CA ILE A 970 -37.65 -6.42 -42.34
C ILE A 970 -37.29 -6.32 -43.83
N ASP A 971 -36.01 -6.12 -44.16
CA ASP A 971 -35.51 -6.07 -45.55
C ASP A 971 -36.30 -5.10 -46.44
N GLY A 972 -36.70 -3.95 -45.89
CA GLY A 972 -37.49 -2.96 -46.60
C GLY A 972 -39.01 -3.20 -46.61
N ARG A 973 -39.51 -4.32 -46.09
CA ARG A 973 -40.95 -4.68 -46.05
C ARG A 973 -41.53 -4.42 -44.67
N GLU A 974 -42.71 -3.81 -44.62
CA GLU A 974 -43.48 -3.68 -43.38
C GLU A 974 -43.92 -5.06 -42.88
N VAL A 975 -43.81 -5.28 -41.58
CA VAL A 975 -44.36 -6.45 -40.89
C VAL A 975 -45.78 -6.10 -40.48
N GLY A 976 -46.76 -6.91 -40.89
CA GLY A 976 -48.17 -6.59 -40.65
C GLY A 976 -48.58 -5.25 -41.27
N ASP A 977 -48.97 -4.30 -40.43
CA ASP A 977 -49.33 -2.92 -40.77
C ASP A 977 -48.22 -1.90 -40.41
N GLY A 978 -47.01 -2.38 -40.12
CA GLY A 978 -45.88 -1.55 -39.71
C GLY A 978 -46.00 -1.00 -38.29
N GLN A 979 -46.94 -1.48 -37.48
CA GLN A 979 -47.12 -1.09 -36.08
C GLN A 979 -46.83 -2.25 -35.13
N VAL A 980 -46.65 -1.94 -33.84
CA VAL A 980 -46.50 -2.96 -32.80
C VAL A 980 -47.84 -3.65 -32.58
N GLY A 981 -47.90 -4.95 -32.89
CA GLY A 981 -49.13 -5.72 -32.82
C GLY A 981 -49.61 -6.08 -31.40
N PRO A 982 -50.88 -6.51 -31.28
CA PRO A 982 -51.54 -6.76 -30.01
C PRO A 982 -50.96 -7.94 -29.23
N VAL A 983 -50.47 -9.00 -29.90
CA VAL A 983 -49.86 -10.14 -29.20
C VAL A 983 -48.54 -9.73 -28.57
N THR A 984 -47.72 -8.98 -29.31
CA THR A 984 -46.44 -8.44 -28.83
C THR A 984 -46.66 -7.54 -27.61
N ARG A 985 -47.59 -6.57 -27.68
CA ARG A 985 -47.94 -5.70 -26.54
C ARG A 985 -48.38 -6.47 -25.31
N ARG A 986 -49.22 -7.50 -25.50
CA ARG A 986 -49.69 -8.35 -24.40
C ARG A 986 -48.54 -9.05 -23.70
N LEU A 987 -47.60 -9.62 -24.47
CA LEU A 987 -46.42 -10.31 -23.92
C LEU A 987 -45.42 -9.33 -23.29
N GLN A 988 -45.23 -8.12 -23.84
CA GLN A 988 -44.41 -7.07 -23.20
C GLN A 988 -44.93 -6.72 -21.81
N ASN A 989 -46.25 -6.53 -21.66
CA ASN A 989 -46.87 -6.23 -20.37
C ASN A 989 -46.71 -7.39 -19.38
N ALA A 990 -46.89 -8.63 -19.84
CA ALA A 990 -46.69 -9.82 -19.00
C ALA A 990 -45.22 -9.98 -18.57
N TYR A 991 -44.27 -9.73 -19.46
CA TYR A 991 -42.84 -9.78 -19.18
C TYR A 991 -42.43 -8.70 -18.16
N LYS A 992 -42.87 -7.45 -18.37
CA LYS A 992 -42.62 -6.34 -17.44
C LYS A 992 -43.11 -6.65 -16.03
N LYS A 993 -44.33 -7.17 -15.90
CA LYS A 993 -44.88 -7.58 -14.60
C LYS A 993 -44.01 -8.66 -13.94
N LEU A 994 -43.59 -9.67 -14.70
CA LEU A 994 -42.75 -10.75 -14.19
C LEU A 994 -41.37 -10.25 -13.71
N THR A 995 -40.73 -9.33 -14.44
CA THR A 995 -39.42 -8.77 -14.07
C THR A 995 -39.49 -7.90 -12.81
N GLU A 996 -40.63 -7.26 -12.53
CA GLU A 996 -40.84 -6.49 -11.29
C GLU A 996 -41.06 -7.41 -10.07
N GLU A 997 -41.71 -8.55 -10.26
CA GLU A 997 -42.11 -9.46 -9.18
C GLU A 997 -41.01 -10.45 -8.78
N SER A 998 -40.16 -10.88 -9.73
CA SER A 998 -39.24 -12.01 -9.54
C SER A 998 -37.75 -11.66 -9.72
N GLY A 999 -36.88 -12.49 -9.15
CA GLY A 999 -35.43 -12.35 -9.22
C GLY A 999 -34.75 -12.60 -7.88
N VAL A 1000 -33.42 -12.74 -7.89
CA VAL A 1000 -32.63 -12.93 -6.68
C VAL A 1000 -32.35 -11.56 -6.05
N PRO A 1001 -32.75 -11.32 -4.78
CA PRO A 1001 -32.54 -10.02 -4.13
C PRO A 1001 -31.05 -9.77 -3.87
N ILE A 1002 -30.64 -8.50 -4.00
CA ILE A 1002 -29.29 -8.05 -3.61
C ILE A 1002 -29.27 -7.90 -2.07
N PRO A 1003 -28.34 -8.55 -1.33
CA PRO A 1003 -28.43 -8.74 0.12
C PRO A 1003 -28.63 -7.51 1.01
N SER A 1004 -28.17 -6.33 0.61
CA SER A 1004 -28.30 -5.09 1.40
C SER A 1004 -29.42 -4.17 0.92
N TYR A 1005 -30.18 -4.54 -0.10
CA TYR A 1005 -31.36 -3.82 -0.55
C TYR A 1005 -32.60 -4.40 0.13
N GLN A 1006 -32.83 -4.00 1.39
CA GLN A 1006 -34.16 -4.10 1.98
C GLN A 1006 -34.80 -2.72 1.89
N GLU A 1007 -35.88 -2.60 1.13
CA GLU A 1007 -36.72 -1.39 1.12
C GLU A 1007 -37.22 -1.15 2.54
N ASN A 1008 -36.83 -0.02 3.13
CA ASN A 1008 -37.49 0.52 4.32
C ASN A 1008 -38.91 0.97 3.98
#